data_AF-A0A6P2ARG9-F1
#
_entry.id   AF-A0A6P2ARG9-F1
#
_cell.length_a   1.000
_cell.length_b   1.000
_cell.length_c   1.000
_cell.angle_alpha   90.00
_cell.angle_beta   90.00
_cell.angle_gamma   90.00
#
_symmetry.space_group_name_H-M   'P 1'
#
loop_
_entity.id
_entity.type
_entity.pdbx_description
1 polymer ?
#
loop_
_entity_poly.entity_id
_entity_poly.type
_entity_poly.pdbx_seq_one_letter_code
_entity_poly.pdbx_strand_id
1 'polypeptide(L)'
;MPKSLNITFKERTVFFSSSNAQTCTQLHEKSNRTTGNRLGGADEANVDHNSQEATVFKKKFRHRNRKQMNRTTFIGVCGTGLTSILLSSSFALATTSGPTNHVIQPEPGGALPGLTQEQLNRYEDGREAFQIQWDGPTGLGPVFNQNSCSSCHNVPRIGGSGTAFVTRFGTTDENGNFDPLSEYGGSLLQDRTVEGLPSVCEQEVPEAATITQMRITNLSIGIGLVEAIPDSQLTANSPGEGGRAPNRNVDGRVNWVPVLEDLDAPLRVGRMGWKAQLATVMSFSADASLFEMGLTSDIFPDPIAPWGDESLLEDCDILGPPHPQLTADENGITFLDRITDFQRFSAPPPQWPKDGMTGEDIFIAVGCADCHIPSFTTANDPALEEALRNQVIKPYSDFLLHDMGMAGDPIAQNGAEMGEVRTPALWGVSVRDPLWHDGRVDGGSLYDKIWSDDEEFPGIIALHNAKGSSAAYSAQEALKLGETQRQQLVDFLRSLGQMELDANQDFIIDEVDLEALIGCFTGTRNLDPSDPDYITADDFCTIFDMQRNGDVDEYDFTVFTEQYEGFFFPTDCDLWDALVDNLPLFQPDADIVVQLPVECGGDNPCPADLTRSGVVNVFDLLELLEAWGPCPDCAADLTGDGVVNVFDLLDLLEAWGQCPQ
;
A
#
# COMPACT_ATOMS: atom_id res chain seq x y z
N MET A 1 -17.90 13.24 43.92
CA MET A 1 -17.33 12.12 44.70
C MET A 1 -17.79 10.81 44.07
N PRO A 2 -17.00 10.18 43.20
CA PRO A 2 -17.29 8.84 42.72
C PRO A 2 -16.92 7.81 43.79
N LYS A 3 -17.59 6.65 43.80
CA LYS A 3 -17.20 5.50 44.61
C LYS A 3 -16.20 4.67 43.82
N SER A 4 -15.07 4.34 44.42
CA SER A 4 -14.10 3.38 43.89
C SER A 4 -14.67 1.96 43.93
N LEU A 5 -14.56 1.23 42.81
CA LEU A 5 -14.67 -0.23 42.79
C LEU A 5 -13.25 -0.81 42.73
N ASN A 6 -12.89 -1.69 43.66
CA ASN A 6 -11.61 -2.39 43.64
C ASN A 6 -11.77 -3.72 42.89
N ILE A 7 -10.99 -3.92 41.82
CA ILE A 7 -10.79 -5.22 41.19
C ILE A 7 -9.50 -5.82 41.75
N THR A 8 -9.53 -7.10 42.14
CA THR A 8 -8.38 -7.82 42.69
C THR A 8 -8.05 -8.99 41.78
N PHE A 9 -6.90 -8.93 41.09
CA PHE A 9 -6.44 -10.06 40.28
C PHE A 9 -6.02 -11.24 41.17
N LYS A 10 -6.30 -12.45 40.70
CA LYS A 10 -5.98 -13.69 41.39
C LYS A 10 -5.17 -14.59 40.47
N GLU A 11 -3.85 -14.40 40.49
CA GLU A 11 -2.90 -15.21 39.72
C GLU A 11 -3.07 -16.70 40.02
N ARG A 12 -3.17 -17.53 38.98
CA ARG A 12 -3.01 -18.99 39.08
C ARG A 12 -1.62 -19.36 38.56
N THR A 13 -0.71 -19.65 39.46
CA THR A 13 0.59 -20.25 39.13
C THR A 13 0.40 -21.69 38.66
N VAL A 14 0.81 -22.02 37.44
CA VAL A 14 0.93 -23.41 36.96
C VAL A 14 2.40 -23.80 36.98
N PHE A 15 2.71 -24.93 37.62
CA PHE A 15 4.06 -25.49 37.68
C PHE A 15 4.34 -26.35 36.45
N PHE A 16 5.36 -26.01 35.68
CA PHE A 16 6.02 -26.95 34.76
C PHE A 16 7.22 -27.60 35.45
N SER A 17 7.26 -28.93 35.43
CA SER A 17 8.40 -29.71 35.91
C SER A 17 9.42 -29.92 34.81
N SER A 18 10.64 -29.41 34.97
CA SER A 18 11.75 -29.66 34.06
C SER A 18 12.55 -30.89 34.45
N SER A 19 12.89 -31.73 33.47
CA SER A 19 13.84 -32.85 33.61
C SER A 19 14.93 -32.77 32.53
N ASN A 20 16.18 -33.00 32.94
CA ASN A 20 17.43 -33.02 32.15
C ASN A 20 17.79 -31.67 31.45
N ALA A 21 18.79 -30.86 31.82
CA ALA A 21 20.17 -31.01 32.34
C ALA A 21 21.30 -31.05 31.28
N GLN A 22 22.30 -30.17 31.46
CA GLN A 22 23.63 -30.10 30.80
C GLN A 22 23.63 -29.63 29.32
N THR A 23 24.50 -28.77 28.79
CA THR A 23 25.68 -27.97 29.26
C THR A 23 25.90 -26.81 28.23
N CYS A 24 26.75 -25.77 28.32
CA CYS A 24 27.89 -25.36 29.17
C CYS A 24 27.98 -23.80 29.17
N THR A 25 28.14 -23.09 30.29
CA THR A 25 29.43 -22.61 30.88
C THR A 25 30.00 -21.28 30.33
N GLN A 26 29.74 -20.19 31.08
CA GLN A 26 30.64 -19.05 31.43
C GLN A 26 31.24 -18.15 30.29
N LEU A 27 31.47 -16.84 30.47
CA LEU A 27 32.14 -16.16 31.60
C LEU A 27 31.64 -14.71 31.88
N HIS A 28 31.37 -14.45 33.17
CA HIS A 28 31.82 -13.32 34.02
C HIS A 28 31.61 -11.84 33.57
N GLU A 29 30.81 -11.06 34.31
CA GLU A 29 31.19 -10.24 35.50
C GLU A 29 32.04 -8.99 35.17
N LYS A 30 31.93 -7.81 35.81
CA LYS A 30 31.19 -7.30 36.99
C LYS A 30 31.28 -5.76 36.96
N SER A 31 30.34 -5.05 37.59
CA SER A 31 30.60 -4.27 38.82
C SER A 31 29.47 -3.26 39.09
N ASN A 32 29.25 -2.89 40.36
CA ASN A 32 28.08 -2.14 40.82
C ASN A 32 28.47 -1.21 41.98
N ARG A 33 27.81 -0.04 42.09
CA ARG A 33 27.84 0.93 43.22
C ARG A 33 29.17 1.70 43.41
N THR A 34 29.27 2.83 44.15
CA THR A 34 28.41 3.35 45.24
C THR A 34 28.59 4.86 45.51
N THR A 35 27.49 5.57 45.83
CA THR A 35 27.33 6.70 46.81
C THR A 35 28.35 7.87 46.91
N GLY A 36 27.82 9.10 46.98
CA GLY A 36 28.48 10.27 47.61
C GLY A 36 27.56 11.50 47.65
N ASN A 37 27.47 12.23 48.77
CA ASN A 37 26.45 13.27 49.01
C ASN A 37 27.08 14.61 49.46
N ARG A 38 26.29 15.71 49.37
CA ARG A 38 26.26 16.95 50.18
C ARG A 38 27.04 18.24 49.81
N LEU A 39 26.36 19.36 50.19
CA LEU A 39 26.75 20.79 50.30
C LEU A 39 26.76 21.61 48.99
N GLY A 40 26.28 22.87 48.91
CA GLY A 40 25.52 23.70 49.88
C GLY A 40 25.71 25.23 49.68
N GLY A 41 24.65 26.03 49.79
CA GLY A 41 24.65 27.52 49.68
C GLY A 41 24.10 28.02 48.32
N ALA A 42 23.01 28.78 48.16
CA ALA A 42 22.36 29.90 48.90
C ALA A 42 22.81 31.29 48.41
N ASP A 43 21.85 32.06 47.86
CA ASP A 43 21.71 33.52 48.04
C ASP A 43 20.28 33.97 47.66
N GLU A 44 19.76 35.00 48.35
CA GLU A 44 18.38 35.49 48.26
C GLU A 44 18.31 36.88 47.59
N ALA A 45 17.24 37.20 46.83
CA ALA A 45 16.79 38.58 46.61
C ALA A 45 15.28 38.68 46.23
N ASN A 46 14.51 39.07 47.24
CA ASN A 46 13.07 39.37 47.36
C ASN A 46 12.47 40.46 46.41
N VAL A 47 11.17 40.77 46.59
CA VAL A 47 10.36 41.96 46.12
C VAL A 47 9.60 41.73 44.78
N ASP A 48 8.28 41.97 44.61
CA ASP A 48 7.22 42.54 45.50
C ASP A 48 5.79 41.96 45.22
N HIS A 49 4.84 42.28 46.10
CA HIS A 49 3.39 42.07 45.90
C HIS A 49 2.75 43.16 45.00
N ASN A 50 1.76 42.80 44.16
CA ASN A 50 0.41 43.36 44.32
C ASN A 50 -0.70 42.58 43.58
N SER A 51 -1.95 42.79 44.00
CA SER A 51 -3.18 42.27 43.39
C SER A 51 -4.01 43.39 42.77
N GLN A 52 -4.89 43.07 41.80
CA GLN A 52 -6.34 43.36 41.84
C GLN A 52 -7.09 43.13 40.50
N GLU A 53 -8.11 42.27 40.58
CA GLU A 53 -9.50 42.38 40.06
C GLU A 53 -9.89 42.77 38.62
N ALA A 54 -11.04 42.16 38.24
CA ALA A 54 -12.01 42.52 37.19
C ALA A 54 -11.67 42.10 35.73
N THR A 55 -12.62 41.65 34.89
CA THR A 55 -14.08 41.83 34.94
C THR A 55 -14.88 40.61 34.42
N VAL A 56 -16.08 40.41 34.98
CA VAL A 56 -17.12 39.46 34.56
C VAL A 56 -17.53 39.61 33.08
N PHE A 57 -17.63 38.49 32.35
CA PHE A 57 -18.46 38.41 31.13
C PHE A 57 -19.43 37.22 31.16
N LYS A 58 -20.73 37.50 31.35
CA LYS A 58 -21.80 36.51 31.24
C LYS A 58 -22.24 36.38 29.78
N LYS A 59 -21.98 35.25 29.12
CA LYS A 59 -22.70 34.87 27.90
C LYS A 59 -23.69 33.74 28.21
N LYS A 60 -24.98 34.06 28.11
CA LYS A 60 -26.08 33.08 28.18
C LYS A 60 -26.13 32.33 26.84
N PHE A 61 -25.80 31.04 26.83
CA PHE A 61 -26.33 30.16 25.79
C PHE A 61 -27.78 29.78 26.10
N ARG A 62 -28.59 29.67 25.04
CA ARG A 62 -30.05 29.74 25.12
C ARG A 62 -30.63 28.51 24.44
N HIS A 63 -30.99 27.48 25.21
CA HIS A 63 -31.65 26.28 24.69
C HIS A 63 -32.83 26.64 23.76
N ARG A 64 -32.82 26.08 22.56
CA ARG A 64 -33.94 26.10 21.61
C ARG A 64 -34.74 24.80 21.76
N ASN A 65 -35.66 24.76 22.72
CA ASN A 65 -36.67 23.70 22.76
C ASN A 65 -37.62 23.85 21.55
N ARG A 66 -37.61 22.87 20.64
CA ARG A 66 -38.56 22.80 19.53
C ARG A 66 -39.86 22.16 20.04
N LYS A 67 -40.97 22.91 19.99
CA LYS A 67 -42.28 22.45 20.48
C LYS A 67 -42.98 21.51 19.50
N GLN A 68 -43.70 20.53 20.05
CA GLN A 68 -44.70 19.70 19.36
C GLN A 68 -46.01 20.47 19.04
N MET A 69 -46.84 19.78 18.24
CA MET A 69 -48.30 19.92 18.01
C MET A 69 -48.79 20.87 16.91
N ASN A 70 -49.39 20.30 15.86
CA ASN A 70 -50.86 20.10 15.72
C ASN A 70 -51.10 19.09 14.56
N ARG A 71 -51.72 17.92 14.75
CA ARG A 71 -53.18 17.66 14.86
C ARG A 71 -54.03 18.36 13.79
N THR A 72 -54.46 17.57 12.80
CA THR A 72 -55.66 17.84 11.96
C THR A 72 -56.58 16.62 12.03
N THR A 73 -57.87 16.85 12.22
CA THR A 73 -58.90 15.81 12.38
C THR A 73 -59.73 15.68 11.11
N PHE A 74 -60.07 14.45 10.71
CA PHE A 74 -61.21 14.21 9.81
C PHE A 74 -62.12 13.11 10.35
N ILE A 75 -63.42 13.36 10.20
CA ILE A 75 -64.57 12.48 10.44
C ILE A 75 -64.75 11.64 9.15
N GLY A 76 -65.13 10.36 9.09
CA GLY A 76 -65.70 9.43 10.08
C GLY A 76 -66.96 8.77 9.49
N VAL A 77 -67.08 7.43 9.47
CA VAL A 77 -68.31 6.65 9.15
C VAL A 77 -68.21 5.26 9.82
N CYS A 78 -69.33 4.76 10.38
CA CYS A 78 -69.43 3.40 10.91
C CYS A 78 -69.83 2.39 9.82
N GLY A 79 -69.27 1.19 9.85
CA GLY A 79 -69.75 0.01 9.11
C GLY A 79 -69.47 -1.26 9.92
N THR A 80 -70.52 -1.96 10.33
CA THR A 80 -70.43 -3.19 11.14
C THR A 80 -70.25 -4.43 10.27
N GLY A 81 -69.28 -5.28 10.58
CA GLY A 81 -69.13 -6.62 9.98
C GLY A 81 -68.22 -7.52 10.81
N LEU A 82 -68.77 -8.58 11.41
CA LEU A 82 -67.97 -9.64 12.03
C LEU A 82 -67.44 -10.58 10.96
N THR A 83 -66.12 -10.79 10.93
CA THR A 83 -65.50 -12.03 10.43
C THR A 83 -64.28 -12.35 11.28
N SER A 84 -64.32 -13.46 12.00
CA SER A 84 -63.19 -13.99 12.75
C SER A 84 -62.13 -14.52 11.78
N ILE A 85 -60.92 -13.96 11.83
CA ILE A 85 -59.74 -14.52 11.15
C ILE A 85 -58.69 -14.78 12.22
N LEU A 86 -58.22 -16.02 12.27
CA LEU A 86 -57.10 -16.44 13.11
C LEU A 86 -55.82 -15.86 12.51
N LEU A 87 -55.24 -14.85 13.14
CA LEU A 87 -53.84 -14.50 12.90
C LEU A 87 -52.97 -15.26 13.90
N SER A 88 -52.34 -16.33 13.43
CA SER A 88 -51.10 -16.83 14.01
C SER A 88 -50.04 -15.74 13.84
N SER A 89 -49.62 -15.14 14.95
CA SER A 89 -48.54 -14.15 14.98
C SER A 89 -47.18 -14.84 14.80
N SER A 90 -46.85 -15.20 13.57
CA SER A 90 -45.48 -15.45 13.16
C SER A 90 -44.76 -14.10 13.07
N PHE A 91 -44.10 -13.70 14.15
CA PHE A 91 -43.06 -12.68 14.08
C PHE A 91 -41.86 -13.31 13.36
N ALA A 92 -41.83 -13.18 12.03
CA ALA A 92 -40.58 -13.30 11.32
C ALA A 92 -39.80 -12.01 11.61
N LEU A 93 -38.78 -12.09 12.46
CA LEU A 93 -37.68 -11.13 12.36
C LEU A 93 -37.00 -11.43 11.03
N ALA A 94 -37.23 -10.56 10.05
CA ALA A 94 -36.41 -10.52 8.86
C ALA A 94 -35.14 -9.78 9.23
N THR A 95 -34.11 -10.53 9.66
CA THR A 95 -32.72 -10.06 9.64
C THR A 95 -32.29 -9.98 8.18
N THR A 96 -32.65 -8.86 7.53
CA THR A 96 -32.18 -8.51 6.19
C THR A 96 -31.19 -7.36 6.29
N SER A 97 -30.05 -7.61 6.96
CA SER A 97 -28.78 -7.10 6.46
C SER A 97 -28.53 -7.79 5.11
N GLY A 98 -29.10 -7.20 4.05
CA GLY A 98 -28.62 -7.49 2.70
C GLY A 98 -27.20 -6.93 2.57
N PRO A 99 -26.40 -7.45 1.62
CA PRO A 99 -25.02 -7.01 1.47
C PRO A 99 -24.94 -5.49 1.36
N THR A 100 -23.98 -4.87 2.04
CA THR A 100 -23.74 -3.44 1.89
C THR A 100 -23.36 -3.16 0.44
N ASN A 101 -23.75 -1.99 -0.06
CA ASN A 101 -23.32 -1.52 -1.37
C ASN A 101 -22.05 -0.66 -1.26
N HIS A 102 -21.22 -0.92 -0.25
CA HIS A 102 -19.90 -0.32 -0.14
C HIS A 102 -18.94 -1.03 -1.09
N VAL A 103 -17.99 -0.29 -1.68
CA VAL A 103 -16.96 -0.84 -2.56
C VAL A 103 -15.62 -0.30 -2.07
N ILE A 104 -14.85 -1.16 -1.41
CA ILE A 104 -13.50 -0.89 -0.96
C ILE A 104 -12.60 -0.62 -2.17
N GLN A 105 -11.56 0.21 -2.01
CA GLN A 105 -10.57 0.39 -3.07
C GLN A 105 -9.75 -0.89 -3.26
N PRO A 106 -9.37 -1.25 -4.49
CA PRO A 106 -8.44 -2.38 -4.69
C PRO A 106 -7.14 -2.18 -3.92
N GLU A 107 -6.55 -3.28 -3.46
CA GLU A 107 -5.18 -3.30 -2.95
C GLU A 107 -4.17 -2.73 -3.98
N PRO A 108 -2.99 -2.25 -3.55
CA PRO A 108 -1.95 -1.78 -4.47
C PRO A 108 -1.62 -2.84 -5.52
N GLY A 109 -1.83 -2.51 -6.79
CA GLY A 109 -1.54 -3.40 -7.92
C GLY A 109 -2.68 -4.34 -8.32
N GLY A 110 -3.73 -4.47 -7.49
CA GLY A 110 -4.95 -5.22 -7.79
C GLY A 110 -5.69 -4.71 -9.04
N ALA A 111 -6.65 -5.47 -9.55
CA ALA A 111 -7.36 -5.11 -10.78
C ALA A 111 -8.15 -3.78 -10.65
N LEU A 112 -8.09 -2.92 -11.67
CA LEU A 112 -8.88 -1.67 -11.69
C LEU A 112 -10.40 -1.96 -11.63
N PRO A 113 -11.18 -1.12 -10.92
CA PRO A 113 -12.64 -1.27 -10.91
C PRO A 113 -13.24 -1.02 -12.30
N GLY A 114 -14.22 -1.85 -12.68
CA GLY A 114 -14.97 -1.67 -13.93
C GLY A 114 -14.31 -2.26 -15.18
N LEU A 115 -13.24 -3.04 -15.05
CA LEU A 115 -12.71 -3.86 -16.15
C LEU A 115 -13.77 -4.87 -16.62
N THR A 116 -13.83 -5.10 -17.93
CA THR A 116 -14.59 -6.21 -18.52
C THR A 116 -13.91 -7.54 -18.19
N GLN A 117 -14.64 -8.66 -18.29
CA GLN A 117 -14.03 -9.98 -18.07
C GLN A 117 -12.82 -10.25 -18.99
N GLU A 118 -12.85 -9.72 -20.22
CA GLU A 118 -11.73 -9.85 -21.17
C GLU A 118 -10.50 -9.03 -20.73
N GLN A 119 -10.70 -7.81 -20.23
CA GLN A 119 -9.63 -7.01 -19.65
C GLN A 119 -9.09 -7.61 -18.34
N LEU A 120 -9.98 -8.17 -17.49
CA LEU A 120 -9.58 -8.85 -16.26
C LEU A 120 -8.73 -10.09 -16.56
N ASN A 121 -9.11 -10.89 -17.56
CA ASN A 121 -8.28 -12.01 -18.01
C ASN A 121 -6.90 -11.54 -18.50
N ARG A 122 -6.83 -10.45 -19.29
CA ARG A 122 -5.53 -9.88 -19.73
C ARG A 122 -4.68 -9.36 -18.58
N TYR A 123 -5.30 -8.75 -17.57
CA TYR A 123 -4.64 -8.35 -16.33
C TYR A 123 -4.06 -9.55 -15.58
N GLU A 124 -4.81 -10.66 -15.44
CA GLU A 124 -4.35 -11.86 -14.74
C GLU A 124 -3.24 -12.60 -15.50
N ASP A 125 -3.45 -12.85 -16.80
CA ASP A 125 -2.44 -13.37 -17.73
C ASP A 125 -1.14 -12.53 -17.67
N GLY A 126 -1.28 -11.21 -17.54
CA GLY A 126 -0.18 -10.27 -17.37
C GLY A 126 0.50 -10.37 -16.01
N ARG A 127 -0.27 -10.54 -14.93
CA ARG A 127 0.23 -10.69 -13.55
C ARG A 127 1.02 -11.98 -13.40
N GLU A 128 0.61 -13.06 -14.05
CA GLU A 128 1.38 -14.30 -14.15
C GLU A 128 2.66 -14.08 -14.96
N ALA A 129 2.57 -13.47 -16.16
CA ALA A 129 3.73 -13.17 -17.00
C ALA A 129 4.79 -12.31 -16.28
N PHE A 130 4.37 -11.29 -15.53
CA PHE A 130 5.22 -10.38 -14.76
C PHE A 130 6.07 -11.09 -13.67
N GLN A 131 5.69 -12.31 -13.29
CA GLN A 131 6.37 -13.12 -12.29
C GLN A 131 7.23 -14.24 -12.90
N ILE A 132 7.26 -14.41 -14.23
CA ILE A 132 8.09 -15.40 -14.90
C ILE A 132 9.56 -15.16 -14.56
N GLN A 133 10.25 -16.24 -14.18
CA GLN A 133 11.69 -16.29 -13.96
C GLN A 133 12.34 -16.77 -15.27
N TRP A 134 13.06 -15.88 -15.93
CA TRP A 134 13.71 -16.13 -17.22
C TRP A 134 15.09 -16.75 -17.04
N ASP A 135 15.55 -17.44 -18.08
CA ASP A 135 16.89 -18.00 -18.25
C ASP A 135 17.33 -17.83 -19.73
N GLY A 136 18.60 -18.10 -20.04
CA GLY A 136 19.12 -17.98 -21.41
C GLY A 136 18.32 -18.79 -22.45
N PRO A 137 17.99 -20.07 -22.18
CA PRO A 137 17.10 -20.86 -23.04
C PRO A 137 15.72 -20.26 -23.32
N THR A 138 15.14 -19.52 -22.38
CA THR A 138 13.81 -18.91 -22.53
C THR A 138 13.83 -17.49 -23.08
N GLY A 139 14.96 -16.77 -23.00
CA GLY A 139 15.11 -15.46 -23.65
C GLY A 139 15.86 -14.40 -22.86
N LEU A 140 16.39 -14.73 -21.69
CA LEU A 140 17.23 -13.82 -20.91
C LEU A 140 18.50 -13.50 -21.71
N GLY A 141 18.73 -12.21 -21.97
CA GLY A 141 19.85 -11.76 -22.79
C GLY A 141 21.23 -12.07 -22.20
N PRO A 142 22.31 -11.89 -22.98
CA PRO A 142 23.67 -12.22 -22.54
C PRO A 142 24.09 -11.48 -21.27
N VAL A 143 23.56 -10.26 -21.08
CA VAL A 143 23.72 -9.41 -19.90
C VAL A 143 22.36 -8.88 -19.43
N PHE A 144 22.15 -8.83 -18.10
CA PHE A 144 20.92 -8.34 -17.45
C PHE A 144 21.19 -7.86 -16.01
N ASN A 145 20.21 -7.21 -15.35
CA ASN A 145 20.24 -6.87 -13.93
C ASN A 145 19.38 -7.82 -13.08
N GLN A 146 18.20 -8.20 -13.58
CA GLN A 146 17.36 -9.23 -12.96
C GLN A 146 16.71 -10.12 -14.03
N ASN A 147 16.29 -11.32 -13.63
CA ASN A 147 15.66 -12.30 -14.49
C ASN A 147 14.12 -12.39 -14.34
N SER A 148 13.50 -11.45 -13.61
CA SER A 148 12.05 -11.33 -13.50
C SER A 148 11.63 -9.91 -13.12
N CYS A 149 10.50 -9.44 -13.63
CA CYS A 149 9.99 -8.11 -13.31
C CYS A 149 9.63 -8.01 -11.81
N SER A 150 9.06 -9.07 -11.23
CA SER A 150 8.73 -9.17 -9.80
C SER A 150 9.94 -9.24 -8.86
N SER A 151 11.16 -9.54 -9.37
CA SER A 151 12.39 -9.44 -8.57
C SER A 151 12.74 -7.99 -8.24
N CYS A 152 12.30 -7.04 -9.07
CA CYS A 152 12.46 -5.60 -8.83
C CYS A 152 11.17 -4.94 -8.28
N HIS A 153 10.00 -5.29 -8.83
CA HIS A 153 8.72 -4.62 -8.58
C HIS A 153 7.81 -5.47 -7.68
N ASN A 154 7.98 -5.35 -6.37
CA ASN A 154 7.31 -6.19 -5.36
C ASN A 154 6.92 -5.48 -4.05
N VAL A 155 7.14 -4.16 -3.91
CA VAL A 155 6.80 -3.39 -2.69
C VAL A 155 5.71 -2.35 -2.98
N PRO A 156 4.56 -2.38 -2.26
CA PRO A 156 4.18 -3.36 -1.23
C PRO A 156 3.66 -4.70 -1.78
N ARG A 157 3.37 -4.76 -3.08
CA ARG A 157 2.83 -5.90 -3.82
C ARG A 157 3.49 -6.01 -5.20
N ILE A 158 3.21 -7.09 -5.93
CA ILE A 158 3.69 -7.32 -7.31
C ILE A 158 3.34 -6.13 -8.21
N GLY A 159 4.29 -5.71 -9.04
CA GLY A 159 4.17 -4.52 -9.89
C GLY A 159 4.44 -3.19 -9.16
N GLY A 160 4.65 -3.22 -7.85
CA GLY A 160 4.94 -2.07 -7.01
C GLY A 160 6.21 -1.29 -7.37
N SER A 161 6.71 -0.55 -6.39
CA SER A 161 8.14 -0.20 -6.34
C SER A 161 8.95 -1.42 -5.89
N GLY A 162 10.21 -1.25 -5.53
CA GLY A 162 10.89 -2.27 -4.74
C GLY A 162 12.27 -1.83 -4.28
N THR A 163 12.92 -2.71 -3.53
CA THR A 163 14.22 -2.49 -2.89
C THR A 163 15.41 -2.77 -3.82
N ALA A 164 15.16 -3.22 -5.05
CA ALA A 164 16.21 -3.45 -6.03
C ALA A 164 16.78 -2.13 -6.54
N PHE A 165 18.09 -2.13 -6.75
CA PHE A 165 18.85 -1.00 -7.28
C PHE A 165 19.51 -1.37 -8.60
N VAL A 166 19.66 -0.37 -9.46
CA VAL A 166 20.46 -0.46 -10.69
C VAL A 166 21.59 0.58 -10.64
N THR A 167 22.74 0.24 -11.21
CA THR A 167 23.90 1.14 -11.28
C THR A 167 23.88 1.89 -12.60
N ARG A 168 23.74 3.21 -12.55
CA ARG A 168 23.97 4.10 -13.69
C ARG A 168 25.37 4.69 -13.62
N PHE A 169 26.00 4.91 -14.76
CA PHE A 169 27.34 5.50 -14.84
C PHE A 169 27.51 6.42 -16.05
N GLY A 170 28.60 7.17 -16.08
CA GLY A 170 29.00 7.99 -17.22
C GLY A 170 30.22 8.85 -16.90
N THR A 171 30.52 9.79 -17.77
CA THR A 171 31.61 10.76 -17.58
C THR A 171 31.19 12.16 -18.01
N THR A 172 32.12 13.10 -18.06
CA THR A 172 31.89 14.46 -18.55
C THR A 172 32.84 14.76 -19.70
N ASP A 173 32.30 15.22 -20.84
CA ASP A 173 33.09 15.55 -22.03
C ASP A 173 33.96 16.83 -21.81
N GLU A 174 34.83 17.14 -22.78
CA GLU A 174 35.69 18.35 -22.72
C GLU A 174 34.90 19.69 -22.63
N ASN A 175 33.59 19.67 -22.92
CA ASN A 175 32.72 20.84 -22.91
C ASN A 175 31.88 20.97 -21.63
N GLY A 176 31.86 19.95 -20.77
CA GLY A 176 31.02 19.90 -19.57
C GLY A 176 29.68 19.16 -19.74
N ASN A 177 29.44 18.50 -20.87
CA ASN A 177 28.24 17.69 -21.10
C ASN A 177 28.39 16.30 -20.48
N PHE A 178 27.28 15.71 -20.06
CA PHE A 178 27.27 14.29 -19.66
C PHE A 178 27.51 13.40 -20.88
N ASP A 179 28.47 12.48 -20.75
CA ASP A 179 28.74 11.43 -21.71
C ASP A 179 28.26 10.09 -21.12
N PRO A 180 27.28 9.41 -21.75
CA PRO A 180 26.75 8.14 -21.27
C PRO A 180 27.69 6.94 -21.49
N LEU A 181 28.88 7.13 -22.08
CA LEU A 181 29.81 6.06 -22.44
C LEU A 181 29.14 5.02 -23.37
N SER A 182 28.53 5.51 -24.45
CA SER A 182 27.82 4.67 -25.44
C SER A 182 28.71 3.60 -26.10
N GLU A 183 30.02 3.84 -26.20
CA GLU A 183 31.01 2.87 -26.67
C GLU A 183 31.27 1.71 -25.70
N TYR A 184 30.71 1.79 -24.48
CA TYR A 184 30.72 0.74 -23.45
C TYR A 184 29.33 0.13 -23.21
N GLY A 185 28.36 0.34 -24.10
CA GLY A 185 26.97 -0.09 -23.95
C GLY A 185 26.02 0.98 -23.36
N GLY A 186 26.54 2.13 -22.95
CA GLY A 186 25.74 3.25 -22.43
C GLY A 186 25.61 3.28 -20.91
N SER A 187 24.76 4.18 -20.40
CA SER A 187 24.83 4.65 -19.00
C SER A 187 24.26 3.70 -17.94
N LEU A 188 23.93 2.46 -18.28
CA LEU A 188 23.36 1.46 -17.38
C LEU A 188 24.26 0.23 -17.37
N LEU A 189 24.73 -0.15 -16.18
CA LEU A 189 25.33 -1.46 -15.98
C LEU A 189 24.23 -2.52 -15.99
N GLN A 190 24.43 -3.60 -16.74
CA GLN A 190 23.76 -4.88 -16.52
C GLN A 190 24.73 -5.77 -15.74
N ASP A 191 24.46 -5.99 -14.45
CA ASP A 191 25.42 -6.52 -13.48
C ASP A 191 25.58 -8.05 -13.46
N ARG A 192 24.88 -8.76 -14.35
CA ARG A 192 24.88 -10.23 -14.45
C ARG A 192 24.94 -10.71 -15.89
N THR A 193 25.33 -11.99 -16.03
CA THR A 193 25.32 -12.77 -17.27
C THR A 193 24.62 -14.10 -17.06
N VAL A 194 24.20 -14.75 -18.14
CA VAL A 194 23.63 -16.10 -18.09
C VAL A 194 24.66 -17.11 -17.58
N GLU A 195 24.24 -18.06 -16.75
CA GLU A 195 25.13 -19.10 -16.21
C GLU A 195 25.76 -19.93 -17.34
N GLY A 196 27.09 -20.06 -17.31
CA GLY A 196 27.85 -20.86 -18.27
C GLY A 196 28.39 -20.09 -19.48
N LEU A 197 28.09 -18.79 -19.60
CA LEU A 197 28.75 -17.92 -20.58
C LEU A 197 30.23 -17.66 -20.22
N PRO A 198 31.08 -17.29 -21.20
CA PRO A 198 32.45 -16.88 -20.93
C PRO A 198 32.52 -15.59 -20.09
N SER A 199 33.52 -15.46 -19.22
CA SER A 199 33.71 -14.28 -18.35
C SER A 199 34.07 -12.98 -19.09
N VAL A 200 34.11 -12.99 -20.43
CA VAL A 200 34.23 -11.77 -21.26
C VAL A 200 32.87 -11.08 -21.45
N CYS A 201 31.78 -11.81 -21.21
CA CYS A 201 30.42 -11.26 -21.21
C CYS A 201 30.11 -10.51 -19.90
N GLU A 202 30.84 -10.78 -18.82
CA GLU A 202 30.67 -10.11 -17.51
C GLU A 202 31.02 -8.63 -17.63
N GLN A 203 30.17 -7.76 -17.07
CA GLN A 203 30.34 -6.30 -17.12
C GLN A 203 30.64 -5.74 -15.73
N GLU A 204 31.46 -4.70 -15.69
CA GLU A 204 31.66 -3.84 -14.51
C GLU A 204 31.60 -2.37 -14.94
N VAL A 205 31.52 -1.43 -13.99
CA VAL A 205 31.55 0.01 -14.31
C VAL A 205 32.88 0.33 -15.01
N PRO A 206 32.88 0.88 -16.25
CA PRO A 206 34.12 1.12 -17.00
C PRO A 206 35.08 2.09 -16.27
N GLU A 207 36.39 1.88 -16.39
CA GLU A 207 37.42 2.77 -15.79
C GLU A 207 37.30 4.24 -16.29
N ALA A 208 36.69 4.45 -17.46
CA ALA A 208 36.40 5.77 -18.01
C ALA A 208 35.28 6.54 -17.26
N ALA A 209 34.46 5.85 -16.46
CA ALA A 209 33.36 6.48 -15.72
C ALA A 209 33.89 7.32 -14.56
N THR A 210 33.49 8.59 -14.52
CA THR A 210 33.78 9.52 -13.41
C THR A 210 32.53 9.86 -12.60
N ILE A 211 31.36 9.45 -13.07
CA ILE A 211 30.05 9.60 -12.44
C ILE A 211 29.46 8.20 -12.28
N THR A 212 29.04 7.86 -11.07
CA THR A 212 28.29 6.63 -10.76
C THR A 212 27.13 7.02 -9.86
N GLN A 213 25.94 6.48 -10.12
CA GLN A 213 24.72 6.77 -9.38
C GLN A 213 23.85 5.52 -9.27
N MET A 214 23.43 5.18 -8.06
CA MET A 214 22.41 4.15 -7.87
C MET A 214 21.03 4.73 -8.20
N ARG A 215 20.12 3.92 -8.74
CA ARG A 215 18.69 4.23 -8.80
C ARG A 215 17.89 3.09 -8.21
N ILE A 216 16.90 3.41 -7.39
CA ILE A 216 15.94 2.42 -6.87
C ILE A 216 14.81 2.16 -7.88
N THR A 217 14.25 0.95 -7.86
CA THR A 217 13.10 0.58 -8.69
C THR A 217 11.88 1.49 -8.45
N ASN A 218 11.31 2.03 -9.53
CA ASN A 218 10.13 2.89 -9.48
C ASN A 218 8.82 2.09 -9.37
N LEU A 219 7.74 2.75 -8.93
CA LEU A 219 6.38 2.20 -8.98
C LEU A 219 5.98 1.89 -10.43
N SER A 220 5.40 0.70 -10.69
CA SER A 220 4.89 0.31 -12.02
C SER A 220 3.39 -0.06 -12.08
N ILE A 221 2.69 0.03 -10.95
CA ILE A 221 1.22 -0.12 -10.84
C ILE A 221 0.52 1.24 -10.94
N GLY A 222 -0.73 1.26 -11.42
CA GLY A 222 -1.49 2.50 -11.66
C GLY A 222 -0.99 3.34 -12.84
N ILE A 223 0.06 2.92 -13.55
CA ILE A 223 0.68 3.74 -14.60
C ILE A 223 -0.15 3.80 -15.89
N GLY A 224 -1.09 2.88 -16.12
CA GLY A 224 -2.11 3.02 -17.17
C GLY A 224 -3.01 4.24 -17.01
N LEU A 225 -3.33 4.62 -15.76
CA LEU A 225 -4.06 5.87 -15.48
C LEU A 225 -3.18 7.10 -15.73
N VAL A 226 -1.86 6.99 -15.54
CA VAL A 226 -0.88 8.06 -15.81
C VAL A 226 -0.63 8.24 -17.32
N GLU A 227 -0.55 7.15 -18.08
CA GLU A 227 -0.55 7.11 -19.56
C GLU A 227 -1.79 7.84 -20.13
N ALA A 228 -2.94 7.61 -19.50
CA ALA A 228 -4.23 8.18 -19.86
C ALA A 228 -4.41 9.68 -19.51
N ILE A 229 -3.48 10.32 -18.78
CA ILE A 229 -3.53 11.78 -18.56
C ILE A 229 -3.31 12.50 -19.91
N PRO A 230 -4.17 13.46 -20.32
CA PRO A 230 -3.91 14.28 -21.49
C PRO A 230 -2.62 15.10 -21.35
N ASP A 231 -1.78 15.06 -22.38
CA ASP A 231 -0.51 15.81 -22.43
C ASP A 231 -0.72 17.31 -22.17
N SER A 232 -1.87 17.85 -22.60
CA SER A 232 -2.28 19.23 -22.34
C SER A 232 -2.46 19.58 -20.86
N GLN A 233 -2.81 18.62 -19.99
CA GLN A 233 -2.86 18.84 -18.54
C GLN A 233 -1.46 18.84 -17.92
N LEU A 234 -0.53 18.04 -18.44
CA LEU A 234 0.87 18.03 -17.97
C LEU A 234 1.62 19.28 -18.44
N THR A 235 1.51 19.66 -19.72
CA THR A 235 2.14 20.88 -20.25
C THR A 235 1.61 22.14 -19.56
N ALA A 236 0.33 22.18 -19.17
CA ALA A 236 -0.27 23.30 -18.43
C ALA A 236 0.42 23.59 -17.09
N ASN A 237 1.14 22.61 -16.53
CA ASN A 237 1.86 22.75 -15.26
C ASN A 237 3.28 23.32 -15.44
N SER A 238 3.81 23.31 -16.67
CA SER A 238 5.11 23.87 -17.02
C SER A 238 5.02 25.36 -17.40
N PRO A 239 5.92 26.21 -16.88
CA PRO A 239 5.95 27.62 -17.28
C PRO A 239 6.30 27.85 -18.75
N GLY A 240 7.21 27.06 -19.32
CA GLY A 240 7.69 27.22 -20.69
C GLY A 240 6.63 26.87 -21.75
N GLU A 241 5.87 25.79 -21.53
CA GLU A 241 4.91 25.24 -22.50
C GLU A 241 3.46 25.67 -22.21
N GLY A 242 3.03 25.58 -20.94
CA GLY A 242 1.66 25.87 -20.52
C GLY A 242 1.38 27.34 -20.24
N GLY A 243 2.42 28.19 -20.16
CA GLY A 243 2.29 29.59 -19.79
C GLY A 243 1.90 29.82 -18.32
N ARG A 244 2.01 28.79 -17.45
CA ARG A 244 1.90 28.95 -16.00
C ARG A 244 2.99 29.92 -15.54
N ALA A 245 2.62 31.04 -14.93
CA ALA A 245 3.65 31.91 -14.35
C ALA A 245 4.44 31.10 -13.29
N PRO A 246 5.80 31.13 -13.28
CA PRO A 246 6.58 30.41 -12.28
C PRO A 246 6.12 30.76 -10.87
N ASN A 247 5.60 29.78 -10.13
CA ASN A 247 5.17 30.00 -8.75
C ASN A 247 6.35 29.71 -7.83
N ARG A 248 6.71 30.66 -6.95
CA ARG A 248 7.78 30.47 -5.95
C ARG A 248 9.15 30.02 -6.53
N ASN A 249 9.42 30.30 -7.81
CA ASN A 249 10.57 29.82 -8.61
C ASN A 249 10.58 28.31 -8.94
N VAL A 250 9.45 27.62 -8.79
CA VAL A 250 9.26 26.27 -9.35
C VAL A 250 9.13 26.39 -10.87
N ASP A 251 10.02 25.72 -11.61
CA ASP A 251 10.07 25.70 -13.07
C ASP A 251 10.13 24.24 -13.57
N GLY A 252 8.98 23.57 -13.54
CA GLY A 252 8.85 22.21 -14.02
C GLY A 252 8.99 22.14 -15.55
N ARG A 253 9.93 21.34 -16.04
CA ARG A 253 10.23 21.21 -17.47
C ARG A 253 9.57 19.97 -18.07
N VAL A 254 8.96 20.14 -19.24
CA VAL A 254 8.43 19.04 -20.05
C VAL A 254 9.59 18.30 -20.71
N ASN A 255 9.59 16.98 -20.63
CA ASN A 255 10.40 16.12 -21.49
C ASN A 255 9.52 15.56 -22.61
N TRP A 256 9.83 15.89 -23.86
CA TRP A 256 9.11 15.40 -25.04
C TRP A 256 9.85 14.19 -25.59
N VAL A 257 9.21 13.02 -25.54
CA VAL A 257 9.83 11.72 -25.85
C VAL A 257 9.07 11.00 -26.96
N PRO A 258 9.75 10.16 -27.78
CA PRO A 258 9.09 9.34 -28.78
C PRO A 258 8.21 8.27 -28.13
N VAL A 259 7.25 7.78 -28.89
CA VAL A 259 6.49 6.57 -28.58
C VAL A 259 7.25 5.41 -29.25
N LEU A 260 7.84 4.51 -28.47
CA LEU A 260 8.77 3.49 -29.00
C LEU A 260 8.05 2.47 -29.90
N GLU A 261 6.79 2.17 -29.60
CA GLU A 261 5.92 1.32 -30.40
C GLU A 261 5.42 1.95 -31.72
N ASP A 262 5.58 3.26 -31.91
CA ASP A 262 5.26 3.97 -33.17
C ASP A 262 6.13 5.23 -33.31
N LEU A 263 7.31 5.08 -33.93
CA LEU A 263 8.27 6.17 -34.13
C LEU A 263 7.81 7.25 -35.13
N ASP A 264 6.74 7.00 -35.89
CA ASP A 264 6.10 8.01 -36.76
C ASP A 264 5.03 8.82 -35.99
N ALA A 265 4.66 8.41 -34.77
CA ALA A 265 3.72 9.14 -33.92
C ALA A 265 4.30 10.48 -33.41
N PRO A 266 3.45 11.48 -33.10
CA PRO A 266 3.90 12.69 -32.43
C PRO A 266 4.56 12.39 -31.08
N LEU A 267 5.62 13.14 -30.74
CA LEU A 267 6.21 13.10 -29.40
C LEU A 267 5.15 13.33 -28.33
N ARG A 268 5.24 12.59 -27.23
CA ARG A 268 4.37 12.75 -26.06
C ARG A 268 5.16 13.27 -24.86
N VAL A 269 4.44 13.84 -23.90
CA VAL A 269 5.01 14.21 -22.60
C VAL A 269 5.39 12.93 -21.86
N GLY A 270 6.70 12.78 -21.62
CA GLY A 270 7.25 11.71 -20.81
C GLY A 270 6.82 11.83 -19.34
N ARG A 271 6.56 10.68 -18.71
CA ARG A 271 5.92 10.60 -17.38
C ARG A 271 6.28 9.33 -16.58
N MET A 272 6.91 8.34 -17.20
CA MET A 272 7.47 7.15 -16.54
C MET A 272 9.00 7.24 -16.40
N GLY A 273 9.56 6.38 -15.54
CA GLY A 273 10.98 6.40 -15.16
C GLY A 273 11.36 7.58 -14.25
N TRP A 274 12.65 7.69 -13.90
CA TRP A 274 13.19 8.75 -13.04
C TRP A 274 13.50 10.06 -13.78
N LYS A 275 13.69 10.00 -15.10
CA LYS A 275 14.07 11.12 -15.96
C LYS A 275 12.96 11.48 -16.96
N ALA A 276 11.72 11.11 -16.64
CA ALA A 276 10.54 11.29 -17.50
C ALA A 276 10.81 10.81 -18.94
N GLN A 277 11.53 9.70 -19.09
CA GLN A 277 12.12 9.31 -20.37
C GLN A 277 11.15 8.53 -21.29
N LEU A 278 9.97 8.15 -20.79
CA LEU A 278 9.01 7.25 -21.44
C LEU A 278 7.59 7.79 -21.20
N ALA A 279 6.70 7.67 -22.20
CA ALA A 279 5.36 8.29 -22.19
C ALA A 279 4.17 7.30 -22.19
N THR A 280 4.38 6.05 -22.64
CA THR A 280 3.37 4.98 -22.69
C THR A 280 3.81 3.80 -21.83
N VAL A 281 2.86 2.97 -21.39
CA VAL A 281 3.14 1.74 -20.62
C VAL A 281 3.86 0.72 -21.50
N MET A 282 3.52 0.64 -22.79
CA MET A 282 4.18 -0.25 -23.76
C MET A 282 5.65 0.14 -23.94
N SER A 283 5.94 1.42 -24.19
CA SER A 283 7.33 1.93 -24.22
C SER A 283 8.08 1.61 -22.93
N PHE A 284 7.45 1.82 -21.76
CA PHE A 284 8.08 1.53 -20.46
C PHE A 284 8.39 0.04 -20.25
N SER A 285 7.46 -0.82 -20.63
CA SER A 285 7.62 -2.28 -20.56
C SER A 285 8.73 -2.75 -21.50
N ALA A 286 8.85 -2.17 -22.69
CA ALA A 286 9.85 -2.56 -23.70
C ALA A 286 11.26 -2.10 -23.30
N ASP A 287 11.41 -0.85 -22.84
CA ASP A 287 12.67 -0.28 -22.34
C ASP A 287 13.22 -1.11 -21.17
N ALA A 288 12.37 -1.42 -20.18
CA ALA A 288 12.76 -2.25 -19.04
C ALA A 288 13.07 -3.71 -19.44
N SER A 289 12.27 -4.30 -20.34
CA SER A 289 12.49 -5.68 -20.81
C SER A 289 13.86 -5.86 -21.45
N LEU A 290 14.28 -4.94 -22.32
CA LEU A 290 15.61 -4.99 -22.91
C LEU A 290 16.69 -4.56 -21.91
N PHE A 291 16.60 -3.36 -21.33
CA PHE A 291 17.73 -2.75 -20.62
C PHE A 291 17.99 -3.30 -19.22
N GLU A 292 16.97 -3.86 -18.56
CA GLU A 292 17.11 -4.43 -17.20
C GLU A 292 17.08 -5.98 -17.20
N MET A 293 16.53 -6.61 -18.25
CA MET A 293 16.38 -8.09 -18.33
C MET A 293 16.98 -8.73 -19.60
N GLY A 294 17.43 -7.96 -20.58
CA GLY A 294 17.97 -8.47 -21.84
C GLY A 294 16.96 -9.14 -22.77
N LEU A 295 15.65 -9.04 -22.50
CA LEU A 295 14.59 -9.65 -23.30
C LEU A 295 14.31 -8.83 -24.56
N THR A 296 14.46 -9.46 -25.73
CA THR A 296 14.17 -8.85 -27.04
C THR A 296 12.67 -8.86 -27.37
N SER A 297 12.24 -7.96 -28.26
CA SER A 297 10.84 -7.78 -28.68
C SER A 297 10.75 -7.20 -30.09
N ASP A 298 9.55 -7.08 -30.66
CA ASP A 298 9.36 -6.41 -31.96
C ASP A 298 9.71 -4.91 -31.93
N ILE A 299 9.75 -4.28 -30.74
CA ILE A 299 10.21 -2.89 -30.54
C ILE A 299 11.74 -2.83 -30.44
N PHE A 300 12.35 -3.81 -29.77
CA PHE A 300 13.79 -3.93 -29.58
C PHE A 300 14.26 -5.34 -29.97
N PRO A 301 14.52 -5.60 -31.27
CA PRO A 301 14.79 -6.94 -31.78
C PRO A 301 16.23 -7.41 -31.55
N ASP A 302 17.16 -6.48 -31.35
CA ASP A 302 18.59 -6.73 -31.19
C ASP A 302 18.96 -6.83 -29.69
N PRO A 303 19.81 -7.78 -29.28
CA PRO A 303 20.20 -7.97 -27.87
C PRO A 303 21.23 -6.92 -27.45
N ILE A 304 21.43 -6.76 -26.15
CA ILE A 304 22.49 -5.89 -25.62
C ILE A 304 23.85 -6.58 -25.78
N ALA A 305 24.71 -6.03 -26.63
CA ALA A 305 26.10 -6.44 -26.73
C ALA A 305 26.85 -6.14 -25.41
N PRO A 306 27.48 -7.13 -24.76
CA PRO A 306 28.32 -6.89 -23.58
C PRO A 306 29.41 -5.86 -23.90
N TRP A 307 29.62 -4.90 -23.00
CA TRP A 307 30.55 -3.78 -23.20
C TRP A 307 30.27 -2.91 -24.44
N GLY A 308 29.10 -3.01 -25.07
CA GLY A 308 28.82 -2.40 -26.37
C GLY A 308 29.62 -3.02 -27.54
N ASP A 309 30.32 -4.13 -27.33
CA ASP A 309 31.09 -4.82 -28.37
C ASP A 309 30.26 -5.92 -29.04
N GLU A 310 29.65 -5.56 -30.17
CA GLU A 310 28.88 -6.44 -31.06
C GLU A 310 29.62 -7.75 -31.41
N SER A 311 30.96 -7.78 -31.39
CA SER A 311 31.73 -8.98 -31.70
C SER A 311 31.66 -10.04 -30.58
N LEU A 312 31.28 -9.66 -29.36
CA LEU A 312 31.09 -10.60 -28.24
C LEU A 312 29.78 -11.38 -28.34
N LEU A 313 28.78 -10.91 -29.11
CA LEU A 313 27.50 -11.62 -29.26
C LEU A 313 27.65 -13.03 -29.83
N GLU A 314 28.67 -13.32 -30.67
CA GLU A 314 28.94 -14.67 -31.20
C GLU A 314 29.28 -15.68 -30.09
N ASP A 315 29.90 -15.24 -29.00
CA ASP A 315 30.28 -16.07 -27.84
C ASP A 315 29.31 -15.94 -26.65
N CYS A 316 28.59 -14.82 -26.55
CA CYS A 316 27.74 -14.47 -25.40
C CYS A 316 26.23 -14.74 -25.63
N ASP A 317 25.72 -14.65 -26.85
CA ASP A 317 24.32 -14.96 -27.17
C ASP A 317 24.23 -16.21 -28.09
N ILE A 318 24.33 -17.37 -27.44
CA ILE A 318 24.45 -18.67 -28.11
C ILE A 318 23.18 -19.08 -28.89
N LEU A 319 22.01 -18.55 -28.50
CA LEU A 319 20.73 -18.90 -29.12
C LEU A 319 20.26 -17.84 -30.11
N GLY A 320 20.47 -16.57 -29.80
CA GLY A 320 20.06 -15.44 -30.63
C GLY A 320 18.54 -15.19 -30.64
N PRO A 321 18.12 -13.94 -30.89
CA PRO A 321 16.72 -13.64 -31.11
C PRO A 321 16.23 -14.16 -32.49
N PRO A 322 14.92 -14.39 -32.66
CA PRO A 322 13.88 -14.26 -31.64
C PRO A 322 13.73 -15.54 -30.81
N HIS A 323 13.61 -15.40 -29.48
CA HIS A 323 13.29 -16.53 -28.60
C HIS A 323 11.79 -16.88 -28.71
N PRO A 324 11.41 -18.15 -28.94
CA PRO A 324 10.01 -18.54 -29.13
C PRO A 324 9.05 -18.13 -28.00
N GLN A 325 9.56 -18.04 -26.77
CA GLN A 325 8.80 -17.65 -25.58
C GLN A 325 8.50 -16.14 -25.50
N LEU A 326 9.24 -15.32 -26.25
CA LEU A 326 9.01 -13.87 -26.37
C LEU A 326 8.13 -13.53 -27.59
N THR A 327 8.08 -14.42 -28.60
CA THR A 327 7.21 -14.25 -29.77
C THR A 327 5.72 -14.40 -29.43
N ALA A 328 4.88 -13.84 -30.31
CA ALA A 328 3.43 -13.90 -30.17
C ALA A 328 2.88 -15.34 -30.15
N ASP A 329 1.89 -15.57 -29.29
CA ASP A 329 1.18 -16.85 -29.15
C ASP A 329 0.17 -17.11 -30.31
N GLU A 330 -0.64 -18.17 -30.19
CA GLU A 330 -1.66 -18.52 -31.19
C GLU A 330 -2.76 -17.46 -31.40
N ASN A 331 -2.92 -16.53 -30.45
CA ASN A 331 -3.86 -15.40 -30.51
C ASN A 331 -3.18 -14.10 -30.96
N GLY A 332 -1.87 -14.10 -31.17
CA GLY A 332 -1.10 -12.92 -31.55
C GLY A 332 -0.61 -12.08 -30.36
N ILE A 333 -0.64 -12.61 -29.14
CA ILE A 333 -0.28 -11.88 -27.91
C ILE A 333 1.15 -12.26 -27.49
N THR A 334 2.02 -11.25 -27.33
CA THR A 334 3.42 -11.44 -26.90
C THR A 334 3.56 -11.43 -25.37
N PHE A 335 4.75 -11.79 -24.86
CA PHE A 335 5.10 -11.54 -23.46
C PHE A 335 4.99 -10.04 -23.09
N LEU A 336 5.45 -9.17 -23.99
CA LEU A 336 5.47 -7.72 -23.78
C LEU A 336 4.05 -7.14 -23.65
N ASP A 337 3.09 -7.61 -24.45
CA ASP A 337 1.68 -7.23 -24.33
C ASP A 337 1.11 -7.59 -22.95
N ARG A 338 1.42 -8.81 -22.47
CA ARG A 338 0.93 -9.34 -21.18
C ARG A 338 1.41 -8.48 -20.01
N ILE A 339 2.71 -8.21 -19.90
CA ILE A 339 3.22 -7.35 -18.82
C ILE A 339 2.72 -5.91 -18.92
N THR A 340 2.53 -5.40 -20.15
CA THR A 340 1.98 -4.06 -20.38
C THR A 340 0.54 -3.99 -19.87
N ASP A 341 -0.30 -4.99 -20.15
CA ASP A 341 -1.70 -4.99 -19.73
C ASP A 341 -1.86 -5.16 -18.21
N PHE A 342 -1.00 -5.93 -17.53
CA PHE A 342 -0.93 -5.92 -16.06
C PHE A 342 -0.67 -4.51 -15.52
N GLN A 343 0.44 -3.86 -15.93
CA GLN A 343 0.79 -2.52 -15.46
C GLN A 343 -0.24 -1.44 -15.84
N ARG A 344 -0.95 -1.63 -16.96
CA ARG A 344 -2.01 -0.74 -17.42
C ARG A 344 -3.31 -0.91 -16.64
N PHE A 345 -3.66 -2.14 -16.27
CA PHE A 345 -4.92 -2.49 -15.59
C PHE A 345 -4.80 -2.65 -14.07
N SER A 346 -3.59 -2.56 -13.51
CA SER A 346 -3.36 -2.45 -12.07
C SER A 346 -3.83 -1.12 -11.49
N ALA A 347 -4.49 -1.18 -10.36
CA ALA A 347 -4.82 -0.05 -9.50
C ALA A 347 -3.57 0.56 -8.86
N PRO A 348 -3.52 1.90 -8.68
CA PRO A 348 -2.52 2.53 -7.84
C PRO A 348 -2.76 2.16 -6.36
N PRO A 349 -1.76 2.35 -5.48
CA PRO A 349 -1.99 2.34 -4.04
C PRO A 349 -3.20 3.22 -3.64
N PRO A 350 -4.10 2.73 -2.77
CA PRO A 350 -5.32 3.43 -2.39
C PRO A 350 -5.03 4.67 -1.54
N GLN A 351 -6.02 5.56 -1.44
CA GLN A 351 -5.99 6.67 -0.48
C GLN A 351 -7.20 6.61 0.45
N TRP A 352 -6.95 6.63 1.76
CA TRP A 352 -8.01 6.82 2.76
C TRP A 352 -7.52 7.62 3.98
N PRO A 353 -8.29 8.62 4.47
CA PRO A 353 -9.51 9.16 3.86
C PRO A 353 -9.22 9.91 2.55
N LYS A 354 -10.19 9.93 1.64
CA LYS A 354 -10.02 10.47 0.27
C LYS A 354 -9.91 11.98 0.19
N ASP A 355 -10.36 12.71 1.21
CA ASP A 355 -10.29 14.18 1.33
C ASP A 355 -10.49 14.62 2.79
N GLY A 356 -10.18 15.89 3.08
CA GLY A 356 -10.57 16.56 4.33
C GLY A 356 -9.51 16.60 5.44
N MET A 357 -8.34 16.01 5.24
CA MET A 357 -7.25 16.04 6.23
C MET A 357 -6.59 17.42 6.33
N THR A 358 -6.30 17.90 7.55
CA THR A 358 -5.58 19.16 7.77
C THR A 358 -4.18 19.13 7.16
N GLY A 359 -3.57 17.94 7.05
CA GLY A 359 -2.28 17.76 6.39
C GLY A 359 -2.26 18.11 4.90
N GLU A 360 -3.37 17.91 4.17
CA GLU A 360 -3.49 18.28 2.75
C GLU A 360 -3.49 19.81 2.59
N ASP A 361 -4.22 20.52 3.45
CA ASP A 361 -4.21 21.99 3.50
C ASP A 361 -2.81 22.55 3.81
N ILE A 362 -2.08 21.91 4.74
CA ILE A 362 -0.68 22.27 5.05
C ILE A 362 0.23 22.04 3.84
N PHE A 363 0.11 20.88 3.18
CA PHE A 363 0.87 20.50 1.99
C PHE A 363 0.71 21.51 0.84
N ILE A 364 -0.52 21.97 0.61
CA ILE A 364 -0.84 23.01 -0.36
C ILE A 364 -0.29 24.38 0.08
N ALA A 365 -0.45 24.74 1.36
CA ALA A 365 -0.03 26.05 1.87
C ALA A 365 1.50 26.26 1.75
N VAL A 366 2.31 25.29 2.22
CA VAL A 366 3.78 25.38 2.14
C VAL A 366 4.31 25.34 0.70
N GLY A 367 3.53 24.79 -0.23
CA GLY A 367 3.84 24.76 -1.66
C GLY A 367 4.43 23.44 -2.15
N CYS A 368 4.20 22.32 -1.45
CA CYS A 368 4.54 21.00 -2.00
C CYS A 368 3.72 20.73 -3.28
N ALA A 369 2.44 21.14 -3.27
CA ALA A 369 1.51 21.04 -4.39
C ALA A 369 1.90 21.85 -5.65
N ASP A 370 2.98 22.64 -5.63
CA ASP A 370 3.45 23.33 -6.83
C ASP A 370 4.10 22.40 -7.85
N CYS A 371 4.79 21.35 -7.38
CA CYS A 371 5.27 20.20 -8.18
C CYS A 371 4.41 18.95 -7.94
N HIS A 372 4.04 18.67 -6.68
CA HIS A 372 3.24 17.50 -6.33
C HIS A 372 1.73 17.76 -6.51
N ILE A 373 1.33 18.03 -7.75
CA ILE A 373 -0.03 18.48 -8.07
C ILE A 373 -1.07 17.41 -7.68
N PRO A 374 -2.09 17.73 -6.85
CA PRO A 374 -2.95 16.73 -6.23
C PRO A 374 -3.66 15.79 -7.19
N SER A 375 -4.28 16.29 -8.25
CA SER A 375 -5.18 15.48 -9.08
C SER A 375 -5.19 15.81 -10.56
N PHE A 376 -5.56 14.80 -11.36
CA PHE A 376 -5.78 14.88 -12.80
C PHE A 376 -7.09 14.20 -13.17
N THR A 377 -7.60 14.49 -14.37
CA THR A 377 -8.68 13.70 -14.99
C THR A 377 -8.15 13.04 -16.25
N THR A 378 -8.25 11.72 -16.37
CA THR A 378 -7.80 11.00 -17.56
C THR A 378 -8.64 11.36 -18.79
N ALA A 379 -8.08 11.14 -19.98
CA ALA A 379 -8.71 11.50 -21.24
C ALA A 379 -10.04 10.74 -21.44
N ASN A 380 -11.00 11.41 -22.10
CA ASN A 380 -12.22 10.77 -22.59
C ASN A 380 -12.04 10.31 -24.05
N ASP A 381 -10.89 9.73 -24.37
CA ASP A 381 -10.59 9.29 -25.73
C ASP A 381 -11.17 7.88 -25.97
N PRO A 382 -12.05 7.66 -26.97
CA PRO A 382 -12.56 6.33 -27.29
C PRO A 382 -11.48 5.30 -27.68
N ALA A 383 -10.25 5.72 -28.00
CA ALA A 383 -9.11 4.83 -28.20
C ALA A 383 -8.56 4.24 -26.88
N LEU A 384 -8.88 4.83 -25.74
CA LEU A 384 -8.58 4.26 -24.42
C LEU A 384 -9.66 3.26 -23.98
N GLU A 385 -9.21 2.24 -23.28
CA GLU A 385 -10.05 1.25 -22.59
C GLU A 385 -11.00 1.93 -21.58
N GLU A 386 -12.23 1.43 -21.47
CA GLU A 386 -13.30 2.13 -20.75
C GLU A 386 -12.98 2.42 -19.28
N ALA A 387 -12.38 1.47 -18.57
CA ALA A 387 -11.95 1.62 -17.18
C ALA A 387 -10.91 2.74 -16.98
N LEU A 388 -10.19 3.16 -18.02
CA LEU A 388 -9.18 4.23 -17.97
C LEU A 388 -9.74 5.61 -18.32
N ARG A 389 -10.98 5.75 -18.80
CA ARG A 389 -11.54 7.02 -19.30
C ARG A 389 -12.27 7.83 -18.22
N ASN A 390 -12.08 9.16 -18.23
CA ASN A 390 -12.70 10.11 -17.29
C ASN A 390 -12.44 9.83 -15.79
N GLN A 391 -11.38 9.09 -15.47
CA GLN A 391 -11.03 8.77 -14.09
C GLN A 391 -10.41 10.00 -13.44
N VAL A 392 -10.89 10.37 -12.25
CA VAL A 392 -10.24 11.37 -11.40
C VAL A 392 -9.24 10.65 -10.52
N ILE A 393 -7.96 10.96 -10.71
CA ILE A 393 -6.85 10.30 -10.02
C ILE A 393 -6.09 11.30 -9.16
N LYS A 394 -5.52 10.83 -8.05
CA LYS A 394 -4.78 11.67 -7.09
C LYS A 394 -3.30 11.27 -6.93
N PRO A 395 -2.42 11.48 -7.94
CA PRO A 395 -1.03 11.03 -7.88
C PRO A 395 -0.11 11.93 -7.05
N TYR A 396 -0.53 13.17 -6.72
CA TYR A 396 0.32 14.19 -6.09
C TYR A 396 1.68 14.34 -6.82
N SER A 397 1.63 14.60 -8.13
CA SER A 397 2.78 14.71 -9.04
C SER A 397 2.38 15.44 -10.32
N ASP A 398 3.19 16.39 -10.79
CA ASP A 398 3.04 17.01 -12.12
C ASP A 398 3.68 16.19 -13.26
N PHE A 399 4.40 15.11 -12.92
CA PHE A 399 5.20 14.27 -13.80
C PHE A 399 6.27 15.02 -14.63
N LEU A 400 6.62 16.26 -14.26
CA LEU A 400 7.63 17.07 -14.94
C LEU A 400 9.02 16.86 -14.34
N LEU A 401 10.05 17.28 -15.08
CA LEU A 401 11.43 17.36 -14.60
C LEU A 401 11.64 18.61 -13.74
N HIS A 402 12.34 18.45 -12.63
CA HIS A 402 12.74 19.54 -11.74
C HIS A 402 14.21 19.37 -11.34
N ASP A 403 15.02 20.44 -11.45
CA ASP A 403 16.40 20.44 -10.94
C ASP A 403 16.40 20.39 -9.41
N MET A 404 16.88 19.28 -8.84
CA MET A 404 17.00 19.07 -7.40
C MET A 404 18.39 19.48 -6.87
N GLY A 405 19.21 20.12 -7.70
CA GLY A 405 20.52 20.67 -7.36
C GLY A 405 21.46 19.60 -6.81
N MET A 406 22.12 19.90 -5.69
CA MET A 406 23.04 18.97 -5.04
C MET A 406 22.39 17.68 -4.48
N ALA A 407 21.06 17.58 -4.45
CA ALA A 407 20.34 16.35 -4.10
C ALA A 407 19.76 15.62 -5.33
N GLY A 408 19.99 16.14 -6.54
CA GLY A 408 19.52 15.56 -7.79
C GLY A 408 20.37 14.41 -8.32
N ASP A 409 19.87 13.81 -9.40
CA ASP A 409 20.50 12.67 -10.09
C ASP A 409 21.53 13.19 -11.13
N PRO A 410 22.84 12.92 -10.97
CA PRO A 410 23.90 13.42 -11.84
C PRO A 410 23.96 12.77 -13.23
N ILE A 411 23.09 11.81 -13.56
CA ILE A 411 23.03 11.14 -14.86
C ILE A 411 22.08 11.91 -15.79
N ALA A 412 22.56 12.44 -16.92
CA ALA A 412 21.66 12.93 -17.97
C ALA A 412 21.10 11.75 -18.78
N GLN A 413 19.84 11.81 -19.21
CA GLN A 413 19.20 10.73 -19.98
C GLN A 413 18.02 11.24 -20.80
N ASN A 414 17.95 10.86 -22.08
CA ASN A 414 16.78 11.02 -22.96
C ASN A 414 16.10 12.41 -22.86
N GLY A 415 16.90 13.47 -22.95
CA GLY A 415 16.41 14.85 -22.88
C GLY A 415 16.35 15.47 -21.48
N ALA A 416 16.56 14.71 -20.41
CA ALA A 416 16.76 15.20 -19.05
C ALA A 416 18.24 15.49 -18.76
N GLU A 417 18.53 16.60 -18.09
CA GLU A 417 19.86 17.07 -17.74
C GLU A 417 20.37 16.42 -16.42
N MET A 418 21.61 16.74 -16.04
CA MET A 418 22.16 16.39 -14.73
C MET A 418 21.47 17.22 -13.63
N GLY A 419 21.16 16.62 -12.48
CA GLY A 419 20.44 17.26 -11.38
C GLY A 419 18.91 17.19 -11.49
N GLU A 420 18.36 17.13 -12.70
CA GLU A 420 16.92 17.03 -12.92
C GLU A 420 16.36 15.65 -12.55
N VAL A 421 15.24 15.59 -11.83
CA VAL A 421 14.50 14.35 -11.55
C VAL A 421 13.03 14.59 -11.84
N ARG A 422 12.33 13.58 -12.37
CA ARG A 422 10.87 13.62 -12.50
C ARG A 422 10.24 13.59 -11.12
N THR A 423 9.31 14.49 -10.81
CA THR A 423 8.50 14.40 -9.59
C THR A 423 7.75 13.05 -9.56
N PRO A 424 8.06 12.12 -8.64
CA PRO A 424 7.38 10.83 -8.58
C PRO A 424 5.96 11.00 -8.01
N ALA A 425 5.05 10.07 -8.32
CA ALA A 425 3.78 9.98 -7.61
C ALA A 425 4.04 9.64 -6.14
N LEU A 426 3.29 10.28 -5.23
CA LEU A 426 3.36 10.02 -3.79
C LEU A 426 2.48 8.85 -3.34
N TRP A 427 1.84 8.16 -4.29
CA TRP A 427 1.18 6.87 -4.04
C TRP A 427 2.11 5.90 -3.30
N GLY A 428 1.59 5.34 -2.21
CA GLY A 428 2.27 4.38 -1.35
C GLY A 428 3.45 4.94 -0.56
N VAL A 429 3.63 6.26 -0.41
CA VAL A 429 4.88 6.81 0.16
C VAL A 429 5.19 6.33 1.60
N SER A 430 4.19 5.96 2.40
CA SER A 430 4.39 5.35 3.73
C SER A 430 4.91 3.91 3.67
N VAL A 431 4.41 3.12 2.73
CA VAL A 431 4.73 1.68 2.54
C VAL A 431 5.91 1.45 1.59
N ARG A 432 6.63 2.52 1.24
CA ARG A 432 7.81 2.49 0.37
C ARG A 432 9.08 2.67 1.20
N ASP A 433 9.99 1.72 1.04
CA ASP A 433 11.32 1.77 1.63
C ASP A 433 12.34 1.13 0.68
N PRO A 434 13.46 1.78 0.36
CA PRO A 434 13.78 3.18 0.67
C PRO A 434 13.15 4.23 -0.26
N LEU A 435 13.37 5.50 0.09
CA LEU A 435 12.88 6.71 -0.57
C LEU A 435 14.02 7.53 -1.19
N TRP A 436 13.63 8.59 -1.91
CA TRP A 436 14.47 9.31 -2.89
C TRP A 436 14.77 8.50 -4.16
N HIS A 437 15.39 9.11 -5.17
CA HIS A 437 15.63 8.47 -6.47
C HIS A 437 16.71 7.38 -6.42
N ASP A 438 17.55 7.40 -5.39
CA ASP A 438 18.70 6.51 -5.18
C ASP A 438 18.64 5.77 -3.84
N GLY A 439 17.48 5.75 -3.18
CA GLY A 439 17.27 5.02 -1.94
C GLY A 439 18.07 5.50 -0.73
N ARG A 440 18.67 6.71 -0.76
CA ARG A 440 19.49 7.22 0.35
C ARG A 440 18.73 7.56 1.64
N VAL A 441 17.39 7.50 1.62
CA VAL A 441 16.53 7.71 2.78
C VAL A 441 15.80 6.42 3.08
N ASP A 442 16.32 5.64 4.04
CA ASP A 442 15.86 4.30 4.37
C ASP A 442 15.49 4.14 5.85
N GLY A 443 14.63 3.15 6.15
CA GLY A 443 14.30 2.75 7.52
C GLY A 443 13.65 3.82 8.41
N GLY A 444 13.50 3.51 9.70
CA GLY A 444 12.80 4.39 10.65
C GLY A 444 11.31 4.59 10.33
N SER A 445 10.67 5.55 11.00
CA SER A 445 9.29 5.92 10.70
C SER A 445 9.21 6.85 9.50
N LEU A 446 8.02 6.98 8.88
CA LEU A 446 7.79 7.97 7.82
C LEU A 446 8.09 9.41 8.32
N TYR A 447 7.86 9.70 9.60
CA TYR A 447 8.24 10.98 10.20
C TYR A 447 9.75 11.20 10.11
N ASP A 448 10.56 10.21 10.51
CA ASP A 448 12.02 10.29 10.51
C ASP A 448 12.54 10.49 9.08
N LYS A 449 12.04 9.71 8.10
CA LYS A 449 12.39 9.84 6.68
C LYS A 449 12.10 11.23 6.13
N ILE A 450 11.05 11.91 6.60
CA ILE A 450 10.67 13.26 6.13
C ILE A 450 11.48 14.36 6.84
N TRP A 451 11.67 14.23 8.15
CA TRP A 451 12.08 15.34 9.03
C TRP A 451 13.46 15.20 9.68
N SER A 452 14.19 14.11 9.46
CA SER A 452 15.57 13.94 9.99
C SER A 452 16.44 15.18 9.74
N ASP A 453 17.04 15.69 10.82
CA ASP A 453 17.97 16.82 10.84
C ASP A 453 19.44 16.37 10.91
N ASP A 454 19.71 15.08 10.72
CA ASP A 454 21.06 14.51 10.64
C ASP A 454 21.80 15.04 9.39
N GLU A 455 23.06 15.46 9.55
CA GLU A 455 23.87 16.00 8.44
C GLU A 455 24.43 14.90 7.51
N GLU A 456 24.55 13.66 8.00
CA GLU A 456 25.00 12.48 7.25
C GLU A 456 23.80 11.74 6.61
N PHE A 457 22.67 11.67 7.32
CA PHE A 457 21.42 11.03 6.88
C PHE A 457 20.22 12.00 6.87
N PRO A 458 20.24 13.04 6.00
CA PRO A 458 19.23 14.09 5.97
C PRO A 458 17.87 13.60 5.50
N GLY A 459 16.81 14.05 6.16
CA GLY A 459 15.43 13.78 5.78
C GLY A 459 15.04 14.41 4.44
N ILE A 460 13.95 13.92 3.86
CA ILE A 460 13.44 14.34 2.54
C ILE A 460 13.25 15.86 2.45
N ILE A 461 12.80 16.55 3.50
CA ILE A 461 12.65 18.02 3.47
C ILE A 461 14.01 18.74 3.43
N ALA A 462 15.04 18.19 4.07
CA ALA A 462 16.40 18.72 3.99
C ALA A 462 16.99 18.51 2.57
N LEU A 463 16.73 17.36 1.94
CA LEU A 463 17.10 17.10 0.54
C LEU A 463 16.38 18.04 -0.44
N HIS A 464 15.09 18.33 -0.26
CA HIS A 464 14.40 19.35 -1.05
C HIS A 464 14.96 20.77 -0.86
N ASN A 465 15.54 21.07 0.32
CA ASN A 465 16.24 22.32 0.61
C ASN A 465 17.72 22.34 0.17
N ALA A 466 18.18 21.32 -0.58
CA ALA A 466 19.55 21.26 -1.08
C ALA A 466 19.88 22.45 -1.98
N LYS A 467 21.15 22.86 -1.98
CA LYS A 467 21.63 23.98 -2.79
C LYS A 467 21.38 23.71 -4.28
N GLY A 468 20.65 24.61 -4.93
CA GLY A 468 20.28 24.53 -6.35
C GLY A 468 18.88 23.96 -6.60
N SER A 469 18.29 23.25 -5.63
CA SER A 469 16.97 22.65 -5.76
C SER A 469 15.88 23.69 -6.05
N SER A 470 15.05 23.44 -7.07
CA SER A 470 13.84 24.23 -7.37
C SER A 470 12.82 24.19 -6.22
N ALA A 471 12.80 23.09 -5.46
CA ALA A 471 11.91 22.90 -4.32
C ALA A 471 12.36 23.63 -3.03
N ALA A 472 13.52 24.29 -3.04
CA ALA A 472 14.10 24.87 -1.83
C ALA A 472 13.21 25.92 -1.15
N TYR A 473 12.36 26.64 -1.91
CA TYR A 473 11.37 27.55 -1.31
C TYR A 473 10.35 26.78 -0.46
N SER A 474 9.69 25.77 -1.05
CA SER A 474 8.63 25.01 -0.37
C SER A 474 9.20 24.22 0.81
N ALA A 475 10.43 23.71 0.70
CA ALA A 475 11.15 23.10 1.81
C ALA A 475 11.43 24.10 2.96
N GLN A 476 11.81 25.34 2.65
CA GLN A 476 12.02 26.39 3.66
C GLN A 476 10.71 26.82 4.34
N GLU A 477 9.58 26.81 3.66
CA GLU A 477 8.27 27.01 4.31
C GLU A 477 7.89 25.81 5.18
N ALA A 478 8.12 24.57 4.71
CA ALA A 478 7.87 23.35 5.47
C ALA A 478 8.71 23.26 6.76
N LEU A 479 9.99 23.68 6.73
CA LEU A 479 10.86 23.70 7.91
C LEU A 479 10.37 24.65 9.03
N LYS A 480 9.51 25.63 8.72
CA LYS A 480 8.89 26.55 9.70
C LYS A 480 7.69 25.95 10.43
N LEU A 481 7.16 24.81 9.98
CA LEU A 481 6.03 24.13 10.61
C LEU A 481 6.40 23.69 12.03
N GLY A 482 5.48 23.93 12.97
CA GLY A 482 5.58 23.39 14.33
C GLY A 482 5.23 21.89 14.37
N GLU A 483 5.62 21.23 15.45
CA GLU A 483 5.55 19.76 15.60
C GLU A 483 4.19 19.15 15.19
N THR A 484 3.08 19.70 15.69
CA THR A 484 1.73 19.23 15.34
C THR A 484 1.44 19.32 13.84
N GLN A 485 1.89 20.39 13.18
CA GLN A 485 1.70 20.57 11.73
C GLN A 485 2.59 19.64 10.91
N ARG A 486 3.78 19.29 11.43
CA ARG A 486 4.66 18.28 10.85
C ARG A 486 4.03 16.91 10.92
N GLN A 487 3.46 16.54 12.06
CA GLN A 487 2.74 15.28 12.23
C GLN A 487 1.51 15.21 11.31
N GLN A 488 0.66 16.25 11.28
CA GLN A 488 -0.49 16.32 10.37
C GLN A 488 -0.10 16.15 8.90
N LEU A 489 1.05 16.71 8.47
CA LEU A 489 1.58 16.51 7.13
C LEU A 489 2.01 15.06 6.88
N VAL A 490 2.64 14.41 7.87
CA VAL A 490 3.05 13.00 7.82
C VAL A 490 1.83 12.08 7.79
N ASP A 491 0.79 12.36 8.56
CA ASP A 491 -0.47 11.59 8.59
C ASP A 491 -1.19 11.68 7.24
N PHE A 492 -1.25 12.87 6.63
CA PHE A 492 -1.73 13.03 5.26
C PHE A 492 -0.89 12.24 4.25
N LEU A 493 0.45 12.27 4.33
CA LEU A 493 1.30 11.48 3.44
C LEU A 493 1.13 9.96 3.68
N ARG A 494 0.82 9.54 4.91
CA ARG A 494 0.45 8.16 5.24
C ARG A 494 -0.88 7.75 4.61
N SER A 495 -1.84 8.67 4.48
CA SER A 495 -3.12 8.39 3.79
C SER A 495 -2.93 7.96 2.34
N LEU A 496 -1.85 8.38 1.66
CA LEU A 496 -1.59 8.15 0.22
C LEU A 496 -1.20 6.71 -0.14
N GLY A 497 -1.24 5.79 0.82
CA GLY A 497 -1.11 4.35 0.63
C GLY A 497 -1.98 3.57 1.61
N GLN A 498 -3.07 4.18 2.10
CA GLN A 498 -3.95 3.62 3.11
C GLN A 498 -5.20 3.06 2.43
N MET A 499 -5.48 1.77 2.65
CA MET A 499 -6.73 1.13 2.25
C MET A 499 -7.80 1.37 3.31
N GLU A 500 -9.08 1.37 2.93
CA GLU A 500 -10.18 1.28 3.89
C GLU A 500 -10.03 0.03 4.78
N LEU A 501 -10.45 0.11 6.05
CA LEU A 501 -10.47 -0.97 7.05
C LEU A 501 -9.12 -1.55 7.51
N ASP A 502 -8.07 -1.51 6.69
CA ASP A 502 -6.69 -1.91 7.03
C ASP A 502 -6.03 -0.84 7.92
N ALA A 503 -6.03 -1.03 9.24
CA ALA A 503 -5.45 -0.10 10.20
C ALA A 503 -3.91 -0.18 10.29
N ASN A 504 -3.32 -1.27 9.80
CA ASN A 504 -1.92 -1.63 10.04
C ASN A 504 -0.97 -1.31 8.85
N GLN A 505 -1.52 -1.14 7.63
CA GLN A 505 -0.86 -0.97 6.33
C GLN A 505 -0.16 -2.19 5.72
N ASP A 506 -0.59 -3.42 6.04
CA ASP A 506 -0.14 -4.64 5.35
C ASP A 506 -1.05 -5.07 4.17
N PHE A 507 -2.15 -4.35 3.95
CA PHE A 507 -3.17 -4.62 2.92
C PHE A 507 -3.87 -5.98 3.05
N ILE A 508 -4.04 -6.50 4.26
CA ILE A 508 -4.87 -7.67 4.58
C ILE A 508 -5.84 -7.22 5.68
N ILE A 509 -7.14 -7.53 5.56
CA ILE A 509 -8.13 -7.14 6.57
C ILE A 509 -8.29 -8.30 7.56
N ASP A 510 -7.62 -8.21 8.73
CA ASP A 510 -7.47 -9.33 9.66
C ASP A 510 -7.79 -9.03 11.15
N GLU A 511 -7.41 -9.94 12.06
CA GLU A 511 -7.65 -9.82 13.51
C GLU A 511 -7.06 -8.54 14.12
N VAL A 512 -5.93 -8.04 13.59
CA VAL A 512 -5.28 -6.79 14.03
C VAL A 512 -6.20 -5.59 13.75
N ASP A 513 -6.88 -5.60 12.61
CA ASP A 513 -7.83 -4.55 12.22
C ASP A 513 -9.14 -4.69 12.97
N LEU A 514 -9.58 -5.92 13.27
CA LEU A 514 -10.74 -6.16 14.11
C LEU A 514 -10.53 -5.60 15.53
N GLU A 515 -9.34 -5.77 16.11
CA GLU A 515 -8.99 -5.15 17.40
C GLU A 515 -9.03 -3.61 17.33
N ALA A 516 -8.58 -3.05 16.20
CA ALA A 516 -8.62 -1.61 15.95
C ALA A 516 -10.05 -1.08 15.76
N LEU A 517 -10.89 -1.78 15.00
CA LEU A 517 -12.31 -1.50 14.78
C LEU A 517 -13.08 -1.53 16.10
N ILE A 518 -12.93 -2.58 16.90
CA ILE A 518 -13.56 -2.70 18.22
C ILE A 518 -13.12 -1.53 19.11
N GLY A 519 -11.84 -1.14 19.04
CA GLY A 519 -11.33 0.04 19.75
C GLY A 519 -12.05 1.34 19.35
N CYS A 520 -12.32 1.52 18.06
CA CYS A 520 -13.03 2.69 17.54
C CYS A 520 -14.53 2.66 17.88
N PHE A 521 -15.23 1.56 17.60
CA PHE A 521 -16.65 1.35 17.91
C PHE A 521 -16.97 1.52 19.40
N THR A 522 -16.08 1.08 20.29
CA THR A 522 -16.24 1.26 21.75
C THR A 522 -15.87 2.66 22.27
N GLY A 523 -15.42 3.57 21.40
CA GLY A 523 -14.93 4.89 21.79
C GLY A 523 -13.65 4.86 22.64
N THR A 524 -12.91 3.75 22.64
CA THR A 524 -11.64 3.61 23.37
C THR A 524 -10.43 4.08 22.55
N ARG A 525 -10.56 4.11 21.22
CA ARG A 525 -9.59 4.69 20.27
C ARG A 525 -10.04 6.01 19.64
N ASN A 526 -11.33 6.40 19.73
CA ASN A 526 -11.74 7.75 19.32
C ASN A 526 -11.37 8.76 20.42
N LEU A 527 -10.40 9.64 20.15
CA LEU A 527 -9.72 10.43 21.16
C LEU A 527 -9.58 11.92 20.82
N ASP A 528 -10.42 12.51 19.96
CA ASP A 528 -10.51 13.98 19.92
C ASP A 528 -10.95 14.52 21.29
N PRO A 529 -10.12 15.32 21.99
CA PRO A 529 -10.50 15.92 23.26
C PRO A 529 -11.56 17.02 23.11
N SER A 530 -11.90 17.41 21.87
CA SER A 530 -12.82 18.50 21.55
C SER A 530 -14.26 18.04 21.31
N ASP A 531 -14.46 16.93 20.58
CA ASP A 531 -15.75 16.25 20.39
C ASP A 531 -15.58 14.71 20.25
N PRO A 532 -15.47 13.95 21.37
CA PRO A 532 -15.18 12.51 21.33
C PRO A 532 -16.32 11.65 20.73
N ASP A 533 -17.46 12.28 20.42
CA ASP A 533 -18.61 11.66 19.76
C ASP A 533 -18.59 11.90 18.23
N TYR A 534 -17.53 12.49 17.65
CA TYR A 534 -17.40 12.77 16.21
C TYR A 534 -16.00 12.48 15.66
N ILE A 535 -15.93 11.70 14.58
CA ILE A 535 -14.70 11.31 13.88
C ILE A 535 -14.45 12.30 12.72
N THR A 536 -13.23 12.85 12.66
CA THR A 536 -12.75 13.68 11.56
C THR A 536 -11.77 12.91 10.66
N ALA A 537 -11.43 13.48 9.50
CA ALA A 537 -10.44 12.89 8.59
C ALA A 537 -9.01 12.84 9.16
N ASP A 538 -8.72 13.58 10.24
CA ASP A 538 -7.41 13.53 10.92
C ASP A 538 -7.39 12.50 12.08
N ASP A 539 -8.53 11.88 12.43
CA ASP A 539 -8.63 10.91 13.53
C ASP A 539 -8.34 9.48 13.05
N PHE A 540 -7.63 8.69 13.87
CA PHE A 540 -7.30 7.28 13.58
C PHE A 540 -8.52 6.45 13.15
N CYS A 541 -9.67 6.67 13.79
CA CYS A 541 -10.89 5.92 13.52
C CYS A 541 -11.58 6.26 12.18
N THR A 542 -11.11 7.27 11.44
CA THR A 542 -11.62 7.55 10.08
C THR A 542 -11.48 6.36 9.14
N ILE A 543 -10.54 5.45 9.41
CA ILE A 543 -10.32 4.25 8.61
C ILE A 543 -11.44 3.23 8.65
N PHE A 544 -12.32 3.34 9.65
CA PHE A 544 -13.49 2.48 9.83
C PHE A 544 -14.81 3.20 9.52
N ASP A 545 -14.86 4.54 9.46
CA ASP A 545 -16.08 5.30 9.10
C ASP A 545 -16.28 5.27 7.56
N MET A 546 -16.89 4.19 7.07
CA MET A 546 -17.10 3.90 5.64
C MET A 546 -18.13 4.82 4.98
N GLN A 547 -19.04 5.34 5.79
CA GLN A 547 -20.11 6.27 5.37
C GLN A 547 -19.70 7.75 5.48
N ARG A 548 -18.57 8.04 6.13
CA ARG A 548 -18.03 9.37 6.45
C ARG A 548 -19.05 10.26 7.16
N ASN A 549 -19.79 9.67 8.11
CA ASN A 549 -20.84 10.34 8.87
C ASN A 549 -20.31 10.94 10.19
N GLY A 550 -19.11 10.53 10.64
CA GLY A 550 -18.48 10.90 11.90
C GLY A 550 -18.65 9.89 13.05
N ASP A 551 -19.17 8.69 12.81
CA ASP A 551 -19.20 7.59 13.77
C ASP A 551 -18.71 6.27 13.15
N VAL A 552 -18.46 5.26 13.98
CA VAL A 552 -18.22 3.87 13.56
C VAL A 552 -19.34 3.06 14.18
N ASP A 553 -20.28 2.61 13.36
CA ASP A 553 -21.53 1.98 13.82
C ASP A 553 -21.75 0.56 13.26
N GLU A 554 -22.99 0.06 13.36
CA GLU A 554 -23.39 -1.27 12.87
C GLU A 554 -23.19 -1.44 11.35
N TYR A 555 -23.31 -0.35 10.57
CA TYR A 555 -23.03 -0.36 9.14
C TYR A 555 -21.56 -0.63 8.87
N ASP A 556 -20.66 0.09 9.54
CA ASP A 556 -19.21 -0.02 9.36
C ASP A 556 -18.70 -1.40 9.78
N PHE A 557 -19.23 -1.95 10.87
CA PHE A 557 -18.98 -3.33 11.26
C PHE A 557 -19.47 -4.32 10.18
N THR A 558 -20.64 -4.09 9.58
CA THR A 558 -21.14 -4.95 8.49
C THR A 558 -20.20 -4.91 7.29
N VAL A 559 -19.75 -3.72 6.85
CA VAL A 559 -18.76 -3.58 5.75
C VAL A 559 -17.47 -4.34 6.10
N PHE A 560 -16.98 -4.23 7.34
CA PHE A 560 -15.80 -4.97 7.78
C PHE A 560 -15.99 -6.49 7.65
N THR A 561 -17.12 -7.03 8.13
CA THR A 561 -17.38 -8.48 8.04
C THR A 561 -17.55 -9.01 6.61
N GLU A 562 -17.89 -8.13 5.65
CA GLU A 562 -17.98 -8.48 4.23
C GLU A 562 -16.60 -8.53 3.55
N GLN A 563 -15.56 -8.00 4.19
CA GLN A 563 -14.22 -7.80 3.61
C GLN A 563 -13.10 -8.49 4.42
N TYR A 564 -13.44 -9.11 5.55
CA TYR A 564 -12.50 -9.80 6.43
C TYR A 564 -11.87 -11.02 5.74
N GLU A 565 -10.54 -11.03 5.64
CA GLU A 565 -9.76 -12.10 4.99
C GLU A 565 -9.14 -13.08 5.99
N GLY A 566 -9.22 -12.79 7.29
CA GLY A 566 -8.70 -13.64 8.36
C GLY A 566 -9.39 -15.00 8.45
N PHE A 567 -8.63 -16.05 8.78
CA PHE A 567 -9.19 -17.37 9.05
C PHE A 567 -10.04 -17.35 10.33
N PHE A 568 -11.32 -17.70 10.22
CA PHE A 568 -12.17 -18.00 11.36
C PHE A 568 -11.72 -19.32 12.01
N PHE A 569 -11.03 -19.23 13.15
CA PHE A 569 -10.69 -20.39 13.96
C PHE A 569 -11.94 -21.00 14.62
N PRO A 570 -12.36 -22.25 14.30
CA PRO A 570 -13.49 -22.90 14.96
C PRO A 570 -13.15 -23.44 16.35
N THR A 571 -11.88 -23.37 16.77
CA THR A 571 -11.43 -23.73 18.13
C THR A 571 -11.94 -22.78 19.20
N ASP A 572 -12.45 -21.60 18.81
CA ASP A 572 -13.19 -20.71 19.70
C ASP A 572 -14.45 -20.16 18.99
N CYS A 573 -15.40 -21.05 18.67
CA CYS A 573 -16.75 -20.64 18.26
C CYS A 573 -17.42 -19.71 19.30
N ASP A 574 -16.95 -19.71 20.56
CA ASP A 574 -17.36 -18.74 21.57
C ASP A 574 -17.00 -17.30 21.15
N LEU A 575 -16.00 -17.02 20.31
CA LEU A 575 -15.61 -15.65 19.95
C LEU A 575 -16.54 -15.01 18.92
N TRP A 576 -16.85 -15.67 17.80
CA TRP A 576 -17.73 -15.08 16.79
C TRP A 576 -19.19 -15.06 17.24
N ASP A 577 -19.70 -16.16 17.83
CA ASP A 577 -21.04 -16.16 18.40
C ASP A 577 -21.09 -15.20 19.61
N ALA A 578 -20.02 -15.03 20.43
CA ALA A 578 -20.07 -13.98 21.44
C ALA A 578 -19.96 -12.56 20.88
N LEU A 579 -19.25 -12.31 19.79
CA LEU A 579 -19.12 -10.98 19.21
C LEU A 579 -20.40 -10.58 18.47
N VAL A 580 -21.03 -11.52 17.75
CA VAL A 580 -22.22 -11.29 16.92
C VAL A 580 -23.53 -11.52 17.68
N ASP A 581 -23.68 -12.58 18.49
CA ASP A 581 -24.90 -12.80 19.30
C ASP A 581 -24.89 -12.09 20.67
N ASN A 582 -23.71 -11.67 21.21
CA ASN A 582 -23.67 -10.70 22.34
C ASN A 582 -23.33 -9.26 21.92
N LEU A 583 -23.33 -8.92 20.62
CA LEU A 583 -23.57 -7.54 20.18
C LEU A 583 -25.01 -7.19 20.59
N PRO A 584 -25.25 -6.41 21.67
CA PRO A 584 -26.58 -6.35 22.24
C PRO A 584 -27.43 -5.44 21.37
N LEU A 585 -28.48 -6.00 20.78
CA LEU A 585 -29.65 -5.23 20.36
C LEU A 585 -30.19 -4.44 21.57
N PHE A 586 -29.75 -3.19 21.69
CA PHE A 586 -30.39 -2.08 22.38
C PHE A 586 -30.78 -2.26 23.87
N GLN A 587 -29.96 -1.76 24.80
CA GLN A 587 -30.43 -0.76 25.80
C GLN A 587 -29.32 -0.19 26.71
N PRO A 588 -29.39 1.09 27.15
CA PRO A 588 -28.33 1.74 27.94
C PRO A 588 -28.20 1.32 29.43
N ASP A 589 -29.07 0.43 29.93
CA ASP A 589 -29.29 0.22 31.38
C ASP A 589 -29.35 -1.27 31.80
N ALA A 590 -28.78 -2.21 31.03
CA ALA A 590 -28.81 -3.65 31.33
C ALA A 590 -27.47 -4.18 31.89
N ASP A 591 -27.47 -4.65 33.15
CA ASP A 591 -26.38 -5.46 33.70
C ASP A 591 -26.30 -6.81 32.96
N ILE A 592 -25.33 -6.98 32.04
CA ILE A 592 -25.12 -8.23 31.32
C ILE A 592 -24.38 -9.24 32.22
N VAL A 593 -25.05 -10.35 32.52
CA VAL A 593 -24.42 -11.54 33.10
C VAL A 593 -24.23 -12.55 31.98
N VAL A 594 -22.99 -12.78 31.57
CA VAL A 594 -22.64 -13.79 30.57
C VAL A 594 -23.01 -15.19 31.08
N GLN A 595 -23.85 -15.91 30.32
CA GLN A 595 -24.01 -17.35 30.43
C GLN A 595 -23.81 -17.95 29.03
N LEU A 596 -22.64 -18.56 28.82
CA LEU A 596 -22.29 -19.26 27.58
C LEU A 596 -23.21 -20.48 27.37
N PRO A 597 -23.88 -20.61 26.20
CA PRO A 597 -24.65 -21.80 25.84
C PRO A 597 -23.88 -22.75 24.91
N VAL A 598 -23.08 -23.63 25.52
CA VAL A 598 -22.90 -25.06 25.20
C VAL A 598 -23.05 -25.53 23.72
N GLU A 599 -21.92 -25.96 23.16
CA GLU A 599 -21.72 -27.00 22.12
C GLU A 599 -22.25 -26.74 20.67
N CYS A 600 -21.32 -26.83 19.72
CA CYS A 600 -21.57 -26.89 18.26
C CYS A 600 -22.25 -28.21 17.84
N GLY A 601 -23.52 -28.40 18.20
CA GLY A 601 -24.33 -29.57 17.87
C GLY A 601 -25.16 -29.40 16.59
N GLY A 602 -24.56 -29.68 15.43
CA GLY A 602 -25.27 -29.83 14.15
C GLY A 602 -24.69 -30.99 13.34
N ASP A 603 -25.54 -31.92 12.89
CA ASP A 603 -25.12 -33.13 12.17
C ASP A 603 -24.36 -32.76 10.88
N ASN A 604 -23.04 -32.96 10.83
CA ASN A 604 -22.26 -32.82 9.60
C ASN A 604 -22.54 -34.03 8.68
N PRO A 605 -23.14 -33.85 7.49
CA PRO A 605 -23.39 -34.94 6.54
C PRO A 605 -22.11 -35.49 5.88
N CYS A 606 -20.97 -34.82 6.09
CA CYS A 606 -19.68 -35.13 5.49
C CYS A 606 -18.56 -35.03 6.56
N PRO A 607 -18.45 -36.00 7.50
CA PRO A 607 -17.55 -35.87 8.65
C PRO A 607 -16.08 -35.59 8.33
N ALA A 608 -15.61 -36.07 7.17
CA ALA A 608 -14.24 -35.87 6.68
C ALA A 608 -13.94 -34.47 6.11
N ASP A 609 -14.94 -33.62 5.91
CA ASP A 609 -14.78 -32.20 5.60
C ASP A 609 -14.58 -31.45 6.91
N LEU A 610 -13.35 -31.60 7.44
CA LEU A 610 -12.92 -31.03 8.72
C LEU A 610 -12.97 -29.49 8.65
N THR A 611 -12.59 -28.94 7.50
CA THR A 611 -12.62 -27.51 7.20
C THR A 611 -14.04 -26.96 6.95
N ARG A 612 -15.05 -27.83 6.83
CA ARG A 612 -16.45 -27.51 6.52
C ARG A 612 -16.65 -26.69 5.23
N SER A 613 -15.76 -26.90 4.26
CA SER A 613 -15.73 -26.22 2.96
C SER A 613 -16.79 -26.73 1.97
N GLY A 614 -17.44 -27.86 2.30
CA GLY A 614 -18.29 -28.64 1.39
C GLY A 614 -17.48 -29.54 0.43
N VAL A 615 -16.16 -29.62 0.57
CA VAL A 615 -15.27 -30.39 -0.31
C VAL A 615 -14.09 -30.97 0.47
N VAL A 616 -14.05 -32.28 0.67
CA VAL A 616 -12.89 -32.96 1.28
C VAL A 616 -11.69 -32.88 0.34
N ASN A 617 -10.62 -32.21 0.77
CA ASN A 617 -9.47 -31.92 -0.06
C ASN A 617 -8.15 -31.87 0.76
N VAL A 618 -7.10 -31.23 0.21
CA VAL A 618 -5.78 -31.15 0.83
C VAL A 618 -5.77 -30.35 2.14
N PHE A 619 -6.68 -29.39 2.31
CA PHE A 619 -6.77 -28.62 3.55
C PHE A 619 -7.27 -29.48 4.73
N ASP A 620 -8.29 -30.33 4.51
CA ASP A 620 -8.76 -31.28 5.52
C ASP A 620 -7.69 -32.34 5.86
N LEU A 621 -6.90 -32.77 4.86
CA LEU A 621 -5.76 -33.66 5.10
C LEU A 621 -4.71 -33.01 6.02
N LEU A 622 -4.45 -31.71 5.88
CA LEU A 622 -3.52 -30.99 6.75
C LEU A 622 -4.05 -30.89 8.17
N GLU A 623 -5.34 -30.60 8.35
CA GLU A 623 -6.01 -30.55 9.65
C GLU A 623 -5.97 -31.91 10.37
N LEU A 624 -6.22 -33.01 9.65
CA LEU A 624 -6.10 -34.36 10.20
C LEU A 624 -4.66 -34.73 10.60
N LEU A 625 -3.66 -34.28 9.83
CA LEU A 625 -2.24 -34.50 10.14
C LEU A 625 -1.75 -33.64 11.31
N GLU A 626 -2.35 -32.47 11.55
CA GLU A 626 -2.06 -31.63 12.71
C GLU A 626 -2.60 -32.25 14.01
N ALA A 627 -3.78 -32.84 13.97
CA ALA A 627 -4.42 -33.51 15.12
C ALA A 627 -3.81 -34.88 15.47
N TRP A 628 -2.77 -35.35 14.77
CA TRP A 628 -2.28 -36.73 14.81
C TRP A 628 -1.81 -37.20 16.20
N GLY A 629 -2.57 -38.09 16.82
CA GLY A 629 -2.34 -38.60 18.16
C GLY A 629 -3.61 -38.62 19.02
N PRO A 630 -3.48 -38.73 20.36
CA PRO A 630 -4.63 -38.79 21.26
C PRO A 630 -5.47 -37.52 21.21
N CYS A 631 -6.74 -37.66 20.80
CA CYS A 631 -7.63 -36.54 20.50
C CYS A 631 -9.07 -36.90 20.96
N PRO A 632 -9.37 -36.88 22.27
CA PRO A 632 -10.53 -37.59 22.82
C PRO A 632 -11.92 -37.05 22.43
N ASP A 633 -11.99 -35.83 21.89
CA ASP A 633 -13.23 -35.11 21.56
C ASP A 633 -12.97 -34.11 20.39
N CYS A 634 -12.28 -34.51 19.32
CA CYS A 634 -11.96 -33.62 18.18
C CYS A 634 -12.48 -34.14 16.84
N ALA A 635 -12.76 -33.23 15.89
CA ALA A 635 -13.37 -33.56 14.60
C ALA A 635 -12.52 -34.50 13.72
N ALA A 636 -11.19 -34.46 13.87
CA ALA A 636 -10.26 -35.30 13.11
C ALA A 636 -10.24 -36.79 13.54
N ASP A 637 -10.84 -37.15 14.68
CA ASP A 637 -11.06 -38.55 15.08
C ASP A 637 -12.31 -39.09 14.37
N LEU A 638 -12.18 -39.32 13.07
CA LEU A 638 -13.26 -39.79 12.20
C LEU A 638 -13.75 -41.19 12.58
N THR A 639 -12.88 -42.01 13.18
CA THR A 639 -13.22 -43.36 13.65
C THR A 639 -13.87 -43.37 15.04
N GLY A 640 -13.73 -42.29 15.82
CA GLY A 640 -14.29 -42.14 17.17
C GLY A 640 -13.63 -43.05 18.21
N ASP A 641 -12.33 -43.38 18.04
CA ASP A 641 -11.58 -44.27 18.94
C ASP A 641 -10.76 -43.53 20.02
N GLY A 642 -10.71 -42.20 19.92
CA GLY A 642 -10.00 -41.27 20.78
C GLY A 642 -8.58 -40.95 20.32
N VAL A 643 -8.15 -41.42 19.15
CA VAL A 643 -6.78 -41.25 18.63
C VAL A 643 -6.77 -41.04 17.11
N VAL A 644 -6.50 -39.83 16.63
CA VAL A 644 -6.28 -39.56 15.20
C VAL A 644 -5.05 -40.31 14.71
N ASN A 645 -5.25 -41.18 13.73
CA ASN A 645 -4.22 -42.06 13.21
C ASN A 645 -4.44 -42.42 11.73
N VAL A 646 -3.79 -43.51 11.27
CA VAL A 646 -3.86 -43.95 9.87
C VAL A 646 -5.24 -44.42 9.45
N PHE A 647 -6.12 -44.81 10.38
CA PHE A 647 -7.49 -45.19 10.03
C PHE A 647 -8.35 -43.97 9.70
N ASP A 648 -8.25 -42.89 10.45
CA ASP A 648 -8.94 -41.62 10.18
C ASP A 648 -8.45 -40.99 8.87
N LEU A 649 -7.14 -41.08 8.60
CA LEU A 649 -6.58 -40.68 7.30
C LEU A 649 -7.18 -41.46 6.12
N LEU A 650 -7.51 -42.74 6.30
CA LEU A 650 -8.13 -43.55 5.24
C LEU A 650 -9.60 -43.15 5.04
N ASP A 651 -10.33 -42.89 6.13
CA ASP A 651 -11.72 -42.41 6.06
C ASP A 651 -11.81 -41.03 5.37
N LEU A 652 -10.83 -40.13 5.63
CA LEU A 652 -10.71 -38.85 4.93
C LEU A 652 -10.42 -39.02 3.43
N LEU A 653 -9.47 -39.89 3.08
CA LEU A 653 -9.11 -40.14 1.68
C LEU A 653 -10.21 -40.89 0.90
N GLU A 654 -11.07 -41.67 1.56
CA GLU A 654 -12.24 -42.29 0.93
C GLU A 654 -13.35 -41.27 0.61
N ALA A 655 -13.44 -40.19 1.38
CA ALA A 655 -14.41 -39.11 1.20
C ALA A 655 -13.97 -38.00 0.21
N TRP A 656 -12.76 -38.09 -0.36
CA TRP A 656 -12.14 -37.02 -1.16
C TRP A 656 -12.99 -36.53 -2.35
N GLY A 657 -13.26 -35.22 -2.39
CA GLY A 657 -14.12 -34.57 -3.38
C GLY A 657 -15.29 -33.82 -2.73
N GLN A 658 -16.28 -33.43 -3.55
CA GLN A 658 -17.43 -32.67 -3.03
C GLN A 658 -18.31 -33.52 -2.11
N CYS A 659 -18.70 -32.93 -0.99
CA CYS A 659 -19.61 -33.54 -0.04
C CYS A 659 -21.03 -33.75 -0.64
N PRO A 660 -21.73 -34.82 -0.27
CA PRO A 660 -23.13 -35.01 -0.65
C PRO A 660 -24.04 -33.91 -0.07
N GLN A 661 -25.00 -33.42 -0.87
CA GLN A 661 -26.10 -32.54 -0.45
C GLN A 661 -27.32 -33.31 0.06
#